data_AF-A0A7M5WST8-F1
#
_entry.id   AF-A0A7M5WST8-F1
#
_cell.length_a   1.000
_cell.length_b   1.000
_cell.length_c   1.000
_cell.angle_alpha   90.00
_cell.angle_beta   90.00
_cell.angle_gamma   90.00
#
_symmetry.space_group_name_H-M   'P 1'
#
loop_
_entity.id
_entity.type
_entity.pdbx_description
1 polymer ?
#
loop_
_entity_poly.entity_id
_entity_poly.type
_entity_poly.pdbx_seq_one_letter_code
_entity_poly.pdbx_strand_id
1 'polypeptide(L)'
;MSLPPEKVNELKQVIHAHLNQLDIHGQIKNIVNESMKNTSLDESREDEEKNVLKMLKEQGVVDDILSTLKFQGLKDKQTPSKRVLKDKEGRWIPDEDRRFPIDPGKRYLYFQVTGGRAFLEHLQDPEPYPGRVCSYFTLHVNFMGQRYHSKDIACACEPAFDEAFLLEIKPHSSNDKQPDTRNLLTINDKIHVVIIRTEPSGESHLIGSHYLEWRGIVCNTSSRMQNSVEINGIGAESNVPIGILDIKMNLIPRLNQVTTTDVITTQLNLERTRVAERDRLFLAYSKQWWREYLQIRSTHSNRLVKIFAQDENSIHRFVCSYLRPLRSGRLLDTPRQAARFVSLLGYEKHPVVSGTRTEMWTSMHSFLARGKGDVEDHCVLLCSLLLGFGLDAYVCIGTKAKGISHAWVVTINPDGTVLFWESLTAQRYQHQEINPHDPPLAKQKQPSYQYRTVGCIFNHQAFYANSQPTDGVHVCAFDLSNKSAWKSMSADAIRSVCGSGLSPKPLGAVNLVPTNIDPILKSNDLEMELRSLVFDHRNDLGLTTTWDDDLCYLLSPALAAYEFDYSTGVSVGNDDFQNGIRRNVPDGHTFKGFPIQFIHMNARRAFAACLRSPMCEEIICCRGDQVRLAVRVRIFLYPERACAVWIMFAVKYKSVL
;
A
#
# COMPACT_ATOMS: atom_id res chain seq x y z
N MET A 1 29.91 0.75 -25.70
CA MET A 1 30.49 1.26 -26.96
C MET A 1 31.99 1.04 -26.91
N SER A 2 32.60 0.41 -27.92
CA SER A 2 34.04 0.10 -27.98
C SER A 2 34.85 1.31 -28.46
N LEU A 3 36.06 1.48 -27.92
CA LEU A 3 36.98 2.58 -28.25
C LEU A 3 37.60 2.40 -29.65
N PRO A 4 37.89 3.49 -30.38
CA PRO A 4 38.56 3.43 -31.69
C PRO A 4 39.93 2.74 -31.62
N PRO A 5 40.32 1.92 -32.61
CA PRO A 5 41.55 1.12 -32.58
C PRO A 5 42.83 1.95 -32.47
N GLU A 6 42.83 3.18 -32.97
CA GLU A 6 43.96 4.12 -32.85
C GLU A 6 44.19 4.56 -31.39
N LYS A 7 43.12 4.84 -30.65
CA LYS A 7 43.20 5.17 -29.22
C LYS A 7 43.60 3.96 -28.38
N VAL A 8 43.25 2.74 -28.80
CA VAL A 8 43.69 1.51 -28.13
C VAL A 8 45.20 1.32 -28.28
N ASN A 9 45.78 1.63 -29.45
CA ASN A 9 47.23 1.57 -29.64
C ASN A 9 47.98 2.66 -28.86
N GLU A 10 47.43 3.87 -28.80
CA GLU A 10 47.99 4.97 -28.02
C GLU A 10 47.97 4.64 -26.52
N LEU A 11 46.86 4.08 -26.02
CA LEU A 11 46.74 3.58 -24.64
C LEU A 11 47.74 2.45 -24.35
N LYS A 12 47.93 1.50 -25.28
CA LYS A 12 48.91 0.43 -25.13
C LYS A 12 50.34 0.97 -25.03
N GLN A 13 50.71 1.98 -25.82
CA GLN A 13 52.03 2.59 -25.75
C GLN A 13 52.25 3.36 -24.44
N VAL A 14 51.25 4.10 -23.96
CA VAL A 14 51.31 4.82 -22.68
C VAL A 14 51.45 3.83 -21.51
N ILE A 15 50.66 2.75 -21.51
CA ILE A 15 50.76 1.69 -20.50
C ILE A 15 52.14 1.03 -20.54
N HIS A 16 52.67 0.71 -21.73
CA HIS A 16 53.96 0.05 -21.87
C HIS A 16 55.15 0.95 -21.46
N ALA A 17 55.09 2.26 -21.73
CA ALA A 17 56.09 3.21 -21.27
C ALA A 17 56.04 3.39 -19.74
N HIS A 18 54.83 3.40 -19.17
CA HIS A 18 54.63 3.61 -17.74
C HIS A 18 54.98 2.37 -16.89
N LEU A 19 54.78 1.16 -17.44
CA LEU A 19 55.22 -0.11 -16.84
C LEU A 19 56.74 -0.26 -16.77
N ASN A 20 57.50 0.45 -17.63
CA ASN A 20 58.96 0.48 -17.60
C ASN A 20 59.54 1.53 -16.63
N GLN A 21 58.78 2.57 -16.26
CA GLN A 21 59.25 3.65 -15.38
C GLN A 21 59.16 3.32 -13.88
N LEU A 22 58.18 2.51 -13.50
CA LEU A 22 58.09 1.90 -12.17
C LEU A 22 58.69 0.50 -12.32
N ASP A 23 59.46 -0.01 -11.35
CA ASP A 23 60.10 -1.34 -11.39
C ASP A 23 59.07 -2.50 -11.23
N ILE A 24 57.93 -2.36 -11.90
CA ILE A 24 56.78 -3.27 -11.92
C ILE A 24 57.18 -4.56 -12.63
N HIS A 25 58.06 -4.50 -13.63
CA HIS A 25 58.63 -5.70 -14.23
C HIS A 25 59.45 -6.51 -13.22
N GLY A 26 60.17 -5.88 -12.30
CA GLY A 26 60.84 -6.55 -11.19
C GLY A 26 59.87 -7.19 -10.19
N GLN A 27 58.79 -6.48 -9.83
CA GLN A 27 57.74 -6.98 -8.95
C GLN A 27 56.97 -8.16 -9.56
N ILE A 28 56.56 -8.06 -10.82
CA ILE A 28 55.92 -9.16 -11.56
C ILE A 28 56.86 -10.35 -11.68
N LYS A 29 58.15 -10.15 -11.97
CA LYS A 29 59.15 -11.23 -12.05
C LYS A 29 59.35 -11.94 -10.72
N ASN A 30 59.32 -11.22 -9.59
CA ASN A 30 59.40 -11.82 -8.26
C ASN A 30 58.15 -12.66 -7.94
N ILE A 31 56.96 -12.15 -8.28
CA ILE A 31 55.68 -12.86 -8.06
C ILE A 31 55.57 -14.10 -8.95
N VAL A 32 56.03 -14.03 -10.21
CA VAL A 32 56.09 -15.19 -11.11
C VAL A 32 57.09 -16.23 -10.60
N ASN A 33 58.25 -15.81 -10.07
CA ASN A 33 59.22 -16.73 -9.48
C ASN A 33 58.72 -17.38 -8.18
N GLU A 34 57.91 -16.69 -7.36
CA GLU A 34 57.24 -17.28 -6.21
C GLU A 34 56.13 -18.26 -6.62
N SER A 35 55.37 -17.93 -7.67
CA SER A 35 54.35 -18.82 -8.23
C SER A 35 54.98 -20.12 -8.75
N MET A 36 56.06 -20.04 -9.54
CA MET A 36 56.78 -21.21 -10.08
C MET A 36 57.42 -22.11 -9.02
N LYS A 37 57.68 -21.61 -7.81
CA LYS A 37 58.17 -22.45 -6.69
C LYS A 37 57.06 -23.26 -6.04
N ASN A 38 55.81 -22.86 -6.21
CA ASN A 38 54.64 -23.45 -5.57
C ASN A 38 53.81 -24.34 -6.51
N THR A 39 54.13 -24.39 -7.81
CA THR A 39 53.41 -25.20 -8.79
C THR A 39 53.95 -26.64 -8.86
N SER A 40 53.09 -27.63 -8.65
CA SER A 40 53.38 -29.04 -8.96
C SER A 40 53.33 -29.27 -10.48
N LEU A 41 54.18 -30.18 -10.98
CA LEU A 41 54.54 -30.41 -12.40
C LEU A 41 53.42 -30.82 -13.40
N ASP A 42 52.14 -30.58 -13.12
CA ASP A 42 51.03 -31.06 -13.98
C ASP A 42 49.93 -30.02 -14.27
N GLU A 43 50.18 -28.72 -14.05
CA GLU A 43 49.22 -27.65 -14.39
C GLU A 43 49.42 -27.08 -15.81
N SER A 44 48.31 -26.73 -16.46
CA SER A 44 48.31 -26.19 -17.83
C SER A 44 48.76 -24.72 -17.86
N ARG A 45 49.44 -24.28 -18.93
CA ARG A 45 49.96 -22.90 -19.06
C ARG A 45 48.89 -21.81 -18.93
N GLU A 46 47.64 -22.08 -19.31
CA GLU A 46 46.54 -21.12 -19.16
C GLU A 46 46.08 -20.94 -17.71
N ASP A 47 46.23 -21.98 -16.88
CA ASP A 47 45.89 -21.93 -15.46
C ASP A 47 46.97 -21.22 -14.65
N GLU A 48 48.25 -21.38 -15.03
CA GLU A 48 49.35 -20.61 -14.48
C GLU A 48 49.18 -19.10 -14.72
N GLU A 49 48.82 -18.68 -15.94
CA GLU A 49 48.59 -17.26 -16.25
C GLU A 49 47.44 -16.66 -15.44
N LYS A 50 46.34 -17.39 -15.27
CA LYS A 50 45.21 -16.94 -14.44
C LYS A 50 45.59 -16.85 -12.97
N ASN A 51 46.40 -17.77 -12.48
CA ASN A 51 46.84 -17.78 -11.09
C ASN A 51 47.79 -16.61 -10.80
N VAL A 52 48.73 -16.33 -11.71
CA VAL A 52 49.60 -15.15 -11.63
C VAL A 52 48.78 -13.85 -11.67
N LEU A 53 47.78 -13.75 -12.56
CA LEU A 53 46.87 -12.59 -12.62
C LEU A 53 46.06 -12.39 -11.32
N LYS A 54 45.65 -13.50 -10.69
CA LYS A 54 44.94 -13.46 -9.41
C LYS A 54 45.86 -13.00 -8.28
N MET A 55 47.08 -13.52 -8.19
CA MET A 55 48.09 -13.08 -7.22
C MET A 55 48.45 -11.60 -7.38
N LEU A 56 48.57 -11.12 -8.62
CA LEU A 56 48.84 -9.70 -8.90
C LEU A 56 47.69 -8.77 -8.47
N LYS A 57 46.44 -9.24 -8.53
CA LYS A 57 45.29 -8.50 -7.99
C LYS A 57 45.25 -8.54 -6.47
N GLU A 58 45.48 -9.70 -5.86
CA GLU A 58 45.46 -9.86 -4.40
C GLU A 58 46.57 -9.05 -3.72
N GLN A 59 47.73 -8.91 -4.35
CA GLN A 59 48.81 -8.04 -3.87
C GLN A 59 48.64 -6.57 -4.24
N GLY A 60 47.51 -6.18 -4.84
CA GLY A 60 47.19 -4.78 -5.14
C GLY A 60 48.00 -4.16 -6.28
N VAL A 61 48.90 -4.92 -6.94
CA VAL A 61 49.76 -4.40 -8.03
C VAL A 61 48.92 -3.91 -9.20
N VAL A 62 47.81 -4.59 -9.52
CA VAL A 62 46.88 -4.18 -10.59
C VAL A 62 46.15 -2.88 -10.23
N ASP A 63 45.75 -2.70 -8.97
CA ASP A 63 45.04 -1.52 -8.50
C ASP A 63 45.99 -0.31 -8.38
N ASP A 64 47.26 -0.54 -8.02
CA ASP A 64 48.32 0.48 -8.05
C ASP A 64 48.60 0.96 -9.48
N ILE A 65 48.66 0.05 -10.46
CA ILE A 65 48.79 0.41 -11.87
C ILE A 65 47.58 1.25 -12.32
N LEU A 66 46.35 0.82 -12.00
CA LEU A 66 45.11 1.50 -12.39
C LEU A 66 44.94 2.86 -11.73
N SER A 67 45.36 3.03 -10.47
CA SER A 67 45.27 4.29 -9.75
C SER A 67 46.32 5.32 -10.21
N THR A 68 47.45 4.85 -10.72
CA THR A 68 48.52 5.72 -11.26
C THR A 68 48.21 6.18 -12.69
N LEU A 69 47.43 5.41 -13.45
CA LEU A 69 46.97 5.76 -14.81
C LEU A 69 45.86 6.83 -14.78
N LYS A 70 46.23 8.10 -14.58
CA LYS A 70 45.32 9.24 -14.77
C LYS A 70 45.24 9.61 -16.26
N PHE A 71 44.19 9.17 -16.93
CA PHE A 71 43.92 9.54 -18.33
C PHE A 71 43.42 11.00 -18.44
N GLN A 72 44.33 11.94 -18.72
CA GLN A 72 43.95 13.29 -19.15
C GLN A 72 43.45 13.25 -20.59
N GLY A 73 42.14 13.40 -20.80
CA GLY A 73 41.62 13.59 -22.17
C GLY A 73 40.14 13.30 -22.44
N LEU A 74 39.39 12.69 -21.52
CA LEU A 74 37.95 12.48 -21.71
C LEU A 74 37.15 13.56 -20.98
N LYS A 75 37.16 14.78 -21.54
CA LYS A 75 36.22 15.83 -21.16
C LYS A 75 34.84 15.47 -21.71
N ASP A 76 34.01 14.85 -20.88
CA ASP A 76 32.58 14.77 -21.16
C ASP A 76 31.91 16.13 -20.97
N LYS A 77 31.01 16.43 -21.90
CA LYS A 77 30.29 17.69 -22.04
C LYS A 77 29.41 17.93 -20.80
N GLN A 78 29.56 19.14 -20.25
CA GLN A 78 28.60 19.89 -19.42
C GLN A 78 27.66 19.07 -18.51
N THR A 79 28.07 18.95 -17.24
CA THR A 79 27.13 18.86 -16.11
C THR A 79 27.39 20.03 -15.16
N PRO A 80 26.35 20.63 -14.55
CA PRO A 80 26.49 21.84 -13.76
C PRO A 80 27.31 21.57 -12.49
N SER A 81 28.29 22.45 -12.25
CA SER A 81 29.25 22.43 -11.15
C SER A 81 28.61 22.19 -9.78
N LYS A 82 28.70 20.97 -9.25
CA LYS A 82 28.50 20.70 -7.82
C LYS A 82 29.72 21.20 -7.04
N ARG A 83 29.57 22.35 -6.37
CA ARG A 83 30.54 22.84 -5.38
C ARG A 83 30.71 21.78 -4.27
N VAL A 84 31.93 21.27 -4.10
CA VAL A 84 32.30 20.37 -3.00
C VAL A 84 32.52 21.22 -1.75
N LEU A 85 31.60 21.14 -0.78
CA LEU A 85 31.81 21.69 0.56
C LEU A 85 32.23 20.52 1.48
N LYS A 86 33.44 20.63 2.06
CA LYS A 86 33.93 19.76 3.14
C LYS A 86 33.38 20.28 4.48
N ASP A 87 33.16 19.40 5.45
CA ASP A 87 32.94 19.85 6.83
C ASP A 87 34.21 20.53 7.37
N LYS A 88 34.08 21.23 8.52
CA LYS A 88 35.21 21.94 9.15
C LYS A 88 36.31 21.01 9.67
N GLU A 89 36.15 19.69 9.56
CA GLU A 89 37.06 18.65 10.07
C GLU A 89 37.67 17.80 8.94
N GLY A 90 37.38 18.10 7.67
CA GLY A 90 37.98 17.46 6.52
C GLY A 90 37.56 16.01 6.27
N ARG A 91 36.45 15.53 6.87
CA ARG A 91 35.99 14.15 6.65
C ARG A 91 35.33 13.97 5.28
N TRP A 92 35.66 12.85 4.63
CA TRP A 92 35.00 12.42 3.39
C TRP A 92 33.62 11.85 3.73
N ILE A 93 32.57 12.48 3.20
CA ILE A 93 31.19 12.00 3.30
C ILE A 93 30.90 11.21 2.01
N PRO A 94 30.50 9.93 2.10
CA PRO A 94 30.10 9.14 0.93
C PRO A 94 28.93 9.81 0.18
N ASP A 95 28.87 9.68 -1.14
CA ASP A 95 27.82 10.29 -2.00
C ASP A 95 26.39 9.78 -1.67
N GLU A 96 26.28 8.68 -0.90
CA GLU A 96 25.02 8.12 -0.38
C GLU A 96 24.31 9.01 0.66
N ASP A 97 25.07 9.80 1.45
CA ASP A 97 24.51 10.75 2.43
C ASP A 97 23.95 12.02 1.76
N ARG A 98 24.11 12.18 0.44
CA ARG A 98 23.65 13.35 -0.33
C ARG A 98 22.31 13.16 -1.03
N ARG A 99 21.77 11.95 -1.09
CA ARG A 99 20.46 11.69 -1.75
C ARG A 99 19.27 12.20 -0.93
N PHE A 100 19.43 12.37 0.37
CA PHE A 100 18.34 12.76 1.27
C PHE A 100 18.73 13.97 2.10
N PRO A 101 17.79 14.90 2.38
CA PRO A 101 18.00 15.92 3.39
C PRO A 101 18.02 15.26 4.78
N ILE A 102 19.21 15.09 5.35
CA ILE A 102 19.41 14.46 6.67
C ILE A 102 19.49 15.56 7.74
N ASP A 103 18.65 15.45 8.77
CA ASP A 103 18.77 16.28 9.97
C ASP A 103 19.79 15.65 10.94
N PRO A 104 20.92 16.32 11.25
CA PRO A 104 21.94 15.77 12.14
C PRO A 104 21.45 15.57 13.59
N GLY A 105 20.36 16.22 14.00
CA GLY A 105 19.74 16.01 15.32
C GLY A 105 18.93 14.72 15.42
N LYS A 106 18.64 14.10 14.28
CA LYS A 106 17.79 12.91 14.17
C LYS A 106 18.61 11.66 13.87
N ARG A 107 17.96 10.51 14.00
CA ARG A 107 18.54 9.22 13.64
C ARG A 107 17.66 8.52 12.62
N TYR A 108 18.31 7.92 11.63
CA TYR A 108 17.69 7.26 10.52
C TYR A 108 18.26 5.87 10.33
N LEU A 109 17.42 4.97 9.82
CA LEU A 109 17.81 3.70 9.26
C LEU A 109 17.71 3.81 7.74
N TYR A 110 18.86 3.81 7.08
CA TYR A 110 18.92 3.67 5.63
C TYR A 110 18.77 2.20 5.27
N PHE A 111 17.59 1.85 4.75
CA PHE A 111 17.16 0.49 4.45
C PHE A 111 17.14 0.28 2.94
N GLN A 112 18.00 -0.60 2.43
CA GLN A 112 18.14 -0.90 1.00
C GLN A 112 17.81 -2.37 0.73
N VAL A 113 17.04 -2.60 -0.32
CA VAL A 113 16.81 -3.94 -0.90
C VAL A 113 17.59 -4.00 -2.20
N THR A 114 18.70 -4.76 -2.19
CA THR A 114 19.64 -4.78 -3.31
C THR A 114 19.19 -5.71 -4.43
N GLY A 115 18.48 -6.78 -4.11
CA GLY A 115 18.00 -7.76 -5.07
C GLY A 115 17.13 -8.82 -4.42
N GLY A 116 16.44 -9.60 -5.25
CA GLY A 116 15.72 -10.79 -4.84
C GLY A 116 16.32 -12.03 -5.49
N ARG A 117 16.15 -13.18 -4.86
CA ARG A 117 16.51 -14.50 -5.40
C ARG A 117 15.43 -15.52 -5.08
N ALA A 118 15.43 -16.63 -5.83
CA ALA A 118 14.55 -17.78 -5.60
C ALA A 118 13.04 -17.46 -5.66
N PHE A 119 12.63 -16.50 -6.50
CA PHE A 119 11.22 -16.27 -6.82
C PHE A 119 10.73 -17.29 -7.86
N LEU A 120 10.70 -18.57 -7.47
CA LEU A 120 10.61 -19.71 -8.40
C LEU A 120 9.31 -19.74 -9.22
N GLU A 121 8.22 -19.19 -8.72
CA GLU A 121 6.95 -19.07 -9.46
C GLU A 121 7.06 -18.18 -10.70
N HIS A 122 8.13 -17.38 -10.78
CA HIS A 122 8.38 -16.40 -11.83
C HIS A 122 9.51 -16.82 -12.78
N LEU A 123 9.86 -18.12 -12.81
CA LEU A 123 10.84 -18.68 -13.76
C LEU A 123 10.39 -18.57 -15.22
N GLN A 124 9.08 -18.65 -15.46
CA GLN A 124 8.50 -18.62 -16.81
C GLN A 124 7.98 -17.22 -17.18
N ASP A 125 8.09 -16.25 -16.27
CA ASP A 125 7.65 -14.89 -16.56
C ASP A 125 8.49 -14.31 -17.70
N PRO A 126 7.85 -13.66 -18.68
CA PRO A 126 8.55 -13.18 -19.85
C PRO A 126 9.54 -12.06 -19.53
N GLU A 127 10.71 -12.11 -20.16
CA GLU A 127 11.67 -11.02 -20.06
C GLU A 127 11.07 -9.68 -20.50
N PRO A 128 11.33 -8.59 -19.76
CA PRO A 128 10.85 -7.27 -20.11
C PRO A 128 11.62 -6.74 -21.33
N TYR A 129 10.90 -6.45 -22.42
CA TYR A 129 11.43 -5.71 -23.57
C TYR A 129 10.52 -4.53 -23.93
N PRO A 130 11.07 -3.45 -24.56
CA PRO A 130 10.31 -2.26 -24.87
C PRO A 130 9.01 -2.57 -25.65
N GLY A 131 7.87 -2.11 -25.12
CA GLY A 131 6.55 -2.30 -25.72
C GLY A 131 5.80 -3.55 -25.28
N ARG A 132 6.41 -4.49 -24.53
CA ARG A 132 5.68 -5.60 -23.90
C ARG A 132 5.20 -5.20 -22.51
N VAL A 133 3.91 -5.41 -22.25
CA VAL A 133 3.36 -5.29 -20.90
C VAL A 133 3.64 -6.59 -20.15
N CYS A 134 4.45 -6.52 -19.10
CA CYS A 134 4.78 -7.64 -18.21
C CYS A 134 4.22 -7.42 -16.81
N SER A 135 4.15 -8.50 -16.03
CA SER A 135 3.90 -8.39 -14.59
C SER A 135 5.08 -7.71 -13.90
N TYR A 136 4.82 -6.98 -12.83
CA TYR A 136 5.85 -6.33 -12.04
C TYR A 136 5.58 -6.45 -10.54
N PHE A 137 6.65 -6.45 -9.75
CA PHE A 137 6.63 -6.30 -8.31
C PHE A 137 6.71 -4.83 -7.90
N THR A 138 6.03 -4.50 -6.81
CA THR A 138 6.24 -3.28 -6.04
C THR A 138 6.51 -3.68 -4.60
N LEU A 139 7.63 -3.20 -4.05
CA LEU A 139 7.98 -3.36 -2.65
C LEU A 139 7.38 -2.19 -1.86
N HIS A 140 6.63 -2.48 -0.81
CA HIS A 140 6.09 -1.50 0.13
C HIS A 140 6.72 -1.68 1.50
N VAL A 141 7.11 -0.57 2.13
CA VAL A 141 7.81 -0.56 3.42
C VAL A 141 7.07 0.35 4.39
N ASN A 142 6.73 -0.15 5.58
CA ASN A 142 6.20 0.63 6.67
C ASN A 142 7.07 0.51 7.93
N PHE A 143 7.43 1.66 8.50
CA PHE A 143 8.17 1.73 9.76
C PHE A 143 7.73 2.93 10.59
N MET A 144 7.16 2.69 11.77
CA MET A 144 6.66 3.73 12.69
C MET A 144 5.70 4.74 12.00
N GLY A 145 4.86 4.26 11.09
CA GLY A 145 3.92 5.08 10.32
C GLY A 145 4.53 5.84 9.13
N GLN A 146 5.83 5.68 8.85
CA GLN A 146 6.43 6.13 7.60
C GLN A 146 6.28 5.05 6.55
N ARG A 147 5.73 5.42 5.40
CA ARG A 147 5.46 4.49 4.30
C ARG A 147 6.19 4.90 3.04
N TYR A 148 6.79 3.91 2.39
CA TYR A 148 7.50 4.05 1.13
C TYR A 148 7.13 2.91 0.20
N HIS A 149 7.36 3.10 -1.09
CA HIS A 149 7.26 2.04 -2.08
C HIS A 149 8.38 2.19 -3.12
N SER A 150 8.78 1.08 -3.75
CA SER A 150 9.71 1.07 -4.87
C SER A 150 9.09 1.63 -6.16
N LYS A 151 9.90 1.78 -7.21
CA LYS A 151 9.39 1.76 -8.59
C LYS A 151 8.84 0.37 -8.94
N ASP A 152 8.26 0.24 -10.12
CA ASP A 152 7.82 -1.05 -10.66
C ASP A 152 9.04 -1.86 -11.12
N ILE A 153 9.19 -3.10 -10.63
CA ILE A 153 10.29 -4.01 -10.96
C ILE A 153 9.74 -5.20 -11.72
N ALA A 154 10.26 -5.54 -12.89
CA ALA A 154 9.77 -6.70 -13.64
C ALA A 154 9.81 -7.98 -12.80
N CYS A 155 8.73 -8.78 -12.86
CA CYS A 155 8.72 -10.10 -12.22
C CYS A 155 9.76 -11.01 -12.87
N ALA A 156 10.57 -11.64 -12.04
CA ALA A 156 11.61 -12.58 -12.44
C ALA A 156 11.96 -13.48 -11.24
N CYS A 157 12.66 -14.59 -11.49
CA CYS A 157 13.22 -15.43 -10.42
C CYS A 157 14.27 -14.69 -9.58
N GLU A 158 15.00 -13.75 -10.18
CA GLU A 158 16.01 -12.90 -9.53
C GLU A 158 15.73 -11.41 -9.81
N PRO A 159 14.71 -10.83 -9.16
CA PRO A 159 14.31 -9.45 -9.44
C PRO A 159 15.36 -8.45 -8.94
N ALA A 160 15.75 -7.51 -9.81
CA ALA A 160 16.70 -6.45 -9.50
C ALA A 160 16.00 -5.26 -8.85
N PHE A 161 15.71 -5.36 -7.54
CA PHE A 161 15.09 -4.28 -6.78
C PHE A 161 15.94 -2.99 -6.83
N ASP A 162 17.16 -3.02 -6.30
CA ASP A 162 18.05 -1.85 -6.13
C ASP A 162 17.31 -0.58 -5.67
N GLU A 163 16.61 -0.70 -4.54
CA GLU A 163 15.79 0.36 -3.95
C GLU A 163 16.23 0.67 -2.53
N ALA A 164 16.18 1.95 -2.17
CA ALA A 164 16.61 2.40 -0.85
C ALA A 164 15.65 3.42 -0.24
N PHE A 165 15.42 3.26 1.06
CA PHE A 165 14.47 4.02 1.84
C PHE A 165 15.18 4.59 3.08
N LEU A 166 14.94 5.86 3.38
CA LEU A 166 15.47 6.49 4.59
C LEU A 166 14.35 6.56 5.65
N LEU A 167 14.46 5.72 6.69
CA LEU A 167 13.45 5.56 7.73
C LEU A 167 13.86 6.34 8.99
N GLU A 168 13.13 7.38 9.40
CA GLU A 168 13.41 8.11 10.64
C GLU A 168 13.08 7.24 11.87
N ILE A 169 14.01 7.15 12.82
CA ILE A 169 13.79 6.46 14.10
C ILE A 169 13.30 7.50 15.11
N LYS A 170 11.99 7.51 15.37
CA LYS A 170 11.37 8.46 16.28
C LYS A 170 11.46 7.96 17.72
N PRO A 171 12.17 8.64 18.64
CA PRO A 171 12.23 8.22 20.04
C PRO A 171 10.84 8.25 20.68
N HIS A 172 10.59 7.35 21.64
CA HIS A 172 9.32 7.31 22.37
C HIS A 172 9.16 8.48 23.37
N SER A 173 10.25 9.16 23.73
CA SER A 173 10.23 10.38 24.54
C SER A 173 10.45 11.62 23.66
N SER A 174 9.66 12.66 23.91
CA SER A 174 9.67 13.95 23.19
C SER A 174 10.91 14.81 23.47
N ASN A 175 11.96 14.24 24.04
CA ASN A 175 13.23 14.94 24.16
C ASN A 175 13.89 14.91 22.78
N ASP A 176 14.17 16.07 22.19
CA ASP A 176 14.87 16.28 20.90
C ASP A 176 16.32 15.73 20.86
N LYS A 177 16.68 14.86 21.80
CA LYS A 177 17.96 14.18 21.80
C LYS A 177 17.89 12.96 20.89
N GLN A 178 18.87 12.88 20.00
CA GLN A 178 19.09 11.74 19.14
C GLN A 178 19.09 10.42 19.97
N PRO A 179 18.33 9.38 19.56
CA PRO A 179 18.23 8.15 20.35
C PRO A 179 19.58 7.45 20.47
N ASP A 180 20.04 7.24 21.71
CA ASP A 180 21.24 6.46 22.01
C ASP A 180 20.99 4.95 21.91
N THR A 181 22.04 4.15 22.11
CA THR A 181 22.01 2.69 22.01
C THR A 181 20.95 2.06 22.92
N ARG A 182 20.74 2.60 24.13
CA ARG A 182 19.74 2.09 25.08
C ARG A 182 18.33 2.39 24.60
N ASN A 183 18.09 3.60 24.12
CA ASN A 183 16.81 3.99 23.54
C ASN A 183 16.46 3.12 22.32
N LEU A 184 17.42 2.85 21.43
CA LEU A 184 17.19 2.00 20.25
C LEU A 184 16.75 0.57 20.61
N LEU A 185 17.24 0.00 21.71
CA LEU A 185 16.81 -1.33 22.16
C LEU A 185 15.33 -1.36 22.58
N THR A 186 14.80 -0.23 23.09
CA THR A 186 13.39 -0.13 23.49
C THR A 186 12.43 0.00 22.32
N ILE A 187 12.92 0.37 21.13
CA ILE A 187 12.11 0.54 19.93
C ILE A 187 11.92 -0.81 19.26
N ASN A 188 10.82 -1.48 19.57
CA ASN A 188 10.48 -2.82 19.05
C ASN A 188 9.49 -2.80 17.88
N ASP A 189 9.24 -1.63 17.29
CA ASP A 189 8.60 -1.53 15.99
C ASP A 189 9.47 -2.26 14.96
N LYS A 190 8.84 -3.12 14.16
CA LYS A 190 9.48 -3.86 13.07
C LYS A 190 9.28 -3.12 11.75
N ILE A 191 10.17 -3.35 10.80
CA ILE A 191 9.97 -2.90 9.42
C ILE A 191 9.02 -3.88 8.76
N HIS A 192 7.82 -3.43 8.41
CA HIS A 192 6.86 -4.27 7.70
C HIS A 192 7.10 -4.12 6.20
N VAL A 193 7.55 -5.20 5.57
CA VAL A 193 7.84 -5.30 4.15
C VAL A 193 6.74 -6.09 3.48
N VAL A 194 6.15 -5.52 2.43
CA VAL A 194 5.05 -6.09 1.66
C VAL A 194 5.46 -6.14 0.19
N ILE A 195 5.20 -7.25 -0.48
CA ILE A 195 5.43 -7.39 -1.93
C ILE A 195 4.08 -7.52 -2.62
N ILE A 196 3.81 -6.57 -3.52
CA ILE A 196 2.64 -6.59 -4.40
C ILE A 196 3.10 -6.99 -5.80
N ARG A 197 2.44 -7.99 -6.40
CA ARG A 197 2.54 -8.30 -7.83
C ARG A 197 1.41 -7.62 -8.57
N THR A 198 1.69 -6.91 -9.63
CA THR A 198 0.67 -6.37 -10.53
C THR A 198 0.81 -7.01 -11.90
N GLU A 199 -0.30 -7.55 -12.40
CA GLU A 199 -0.40 -8.17 -13.71
C GLU A 199 -0.53 -7.13 -14.83
N PRO A 200 -0.27 -7.50 -16.10
CA PRO A 200 -0.54 -6.64 -17.27
C PRO A 200 -1.98 -6.12 -17.36
N SER A 201 -2.93 -6.87 -16.80
CA SER A 201 -4.35 -6.50 -16.70
C SER A 201 -4.59 -5.31 -15.77
N GLY A 202 -3.62 -4.98 -14.91
CA GLY A 202 -3.72 -4.02 -13.81
C GLY A 202 -4.22 -4.65 -12.50
N GLU A 203 -4.48 -5.95 -12.47
CA GLU A 203 -4.84 -6.64 -11.23
C GLU A 203 -3.63 -6.79 -10.31
N SER A 204 -3.82 -6.43 -9.04
CA SER A 204 -2.74 -6.45 -8.03
C SER A 204 -2.99 -7.50 -6.95
N HIS A 205 -1.96 -8.27 -6.62
CA HIS A 205 -2.00 -9.39 -5.67
C HIS A 205 -0.95 -9.16 -4.59
N LEU A 206 -1.36 -9.29 -3.33
CA LEU A 206 -0.43 -9.40 -2.22
C LEU A 206 0.19 -10.81 -2.30
N ILE A 207 1.50 -10.88 -2.50
CA ILE A 207 2.20 -12.18 -2.59
C ILE A 207 3.03 -12.47 -1.34
N GLY A 208 3.56 -11.44 -0.67
CA GLY A 208 4.37 -11.63 0.52
C GLY A 208 4.21 -10.51 1.54
N SER A 209 4.30 -10.87 2.82
CA SER A 209 4.27 -9.97 3.96
C SER A 209 5.28 -10.43 5.01
N HIS A 210 6.17 -9.55 5.45
CA HIS A 210 7.21 -9.91 6.41
C HIS A 210 7.48 -8.76 7.41
N TYR A 211 7.58 -9.11 8.70
CA TYR A 211 7.96 -8.17 9.75
C TYR A 211 9.43 -8.35 10.15
N LEU A 212 10.29 -7.51 9.59
CA LEU A 212 11.73 -7.56 9.76
C LEU A 212 12.17 -6.90 11.08
N GLU A 213 12.99 -7.62 11.85
CA GLU A 213 13.68 -7.10 13.02
C GLU A 213 14.99 -6.40 12.60
N TRP A 214 15.13 -5.12 12.93
CA TRP A 214 16.24 -4.29 12.47
C TRP A 214 17.28 -4.04 13.56
N ARG A 215 16.94 -4.25 14.85
CA ARG A 215 17.82 -3.90 15.98
C ARG A 215 19.13 -4.66 16.03
N GLY A 216 19.29 -5.73 15.25
CA GLY A 216 20.58 -6.40 15.08
C GLY A 216 21.68 -5.46 14.58
N ILE A 217 21.36 -4.34 13.92
CA ILE A 217 22.36 -3.33 13.52
C ILE A 217 23.03 -2.63 14.71
N VAL A 218 22.40 -2.63 15.89
CA VAL A 218 22.83 -1.90 17.09
C VAL A 218 24.09 -2.52 17.72
N CYS A 219 24.41 -3.79 17.43
CA CYS A 219 25.65 -4.42 17.87
C CYS A 219 26.81 -4.30 16.88
N ASN A 220 26.58 -3.82 15.65
CA ASN A 220 27.64 -3.75 14.66
C ASN A 220 28.45 -2.45 14.81
N THR A 221 29.76 -2.57 15.05
CA THR A 221 30.70 -1.44 15.19
C THR A 221 30.71 -0.52 13.97
N SER A 222 30.46 -1.06 12.77
CA SER A 222 30.34 -0.27 11.55
C SER A 222 29.01 0.49 11.43
N SER A 223 28.03 0.20 12.29
CA SER A 223 26.62 0.64 12.16
C SER A 223 26.00 0.25 10.81
N ARG A 224 26.45 -0.88 10.25
CA ARG A 224 25.96 -1.46 9.00
C ARG A 224 25.50 -2.90 9.22
N MET A 225 24.61 -3.40 8.40
CA MET A 225 24.15 -4.78 8.41
C MET A 225 23.80 -5.20 6.99
N GLN A 226 24.12 -6.44 6.63
CA GLN A 226 23.69 -7.04 5.37
C GLN A 226 23.20 -8.45 5.64
N ASN A 227 21.94 -8.71 5.31
CA ASN A 227 21.27 -9.98 5.56
C ASN A 227 20.46 -10.40 4.33
N SER A 228 20.24 -11.70 4.18
CA SER A 228 19.23 -12.24 3.28
C SER A 228 18.02 -12.66 4.10
N VAL A 229 16.82 -12.27 3.67
CA VAL A 229 15.57 -12.48 4.41
C VAL A 229 14.60 -13.27 3.54
N GLU A 230 14.16 -14.40 4.07
CA GLU A 230 13.12 -15.23 3.47
C GLU A 230 11.75 -14.54 3.61
N ILE A 231 11.07 -14.39 2.48
CA ILE A 231 9.71 -13.85 2.41
C ILE A 231 8.78 -15.03 2.14
N ASN A 232 7.80 -15.18 3.03
CA ASN A 232 6.78 -16.21 2.88
C ASN A 232 5.58 -15.68 2.12
N GLY A 233 4.80 -16.62 1.59
CA GLY A 233 3.48 -16.36 1.03
C GLY A 233 2.50 -15.83 2.06
N ILE A 234 1.22 -15.78 1.69
CA ILE A 234 0.14 -15.29 2.55
C ILE A 234 -0.93 -16.34 2.77
N GLY A 235 -1.72 -16.18 3.83
CA GLY A 235 -2.85 -17.07 4.12
C GLY A 235 -2.40 -18.53 4.23
N ALA A 236 -2.96 -19.44 3.42
CA ALA A 236 -2.60 -20.85 3.45
C ALA A 236 -1.12 -21.13 3.13
N GLU A 237 -0.46 -20.22 2.42
CA GLU A 237 0.95 -20.32 2.00
C GLU A 237 1.89 -19.51 2.92
N SER A 238 1.42 -19.06 4.08
CA SER A 238 2.21 -18.24 5.03
C SER A 238 3.47 -18.91 5.59
N ASN A 239 3.58 -20.24 5.47
CA ASN A 239 4.76 -21.02 5.84
C ASN A 239 5.59 -21.47 4.63
N VAL A 240 5.21 -21.07 3.41
CA VAL A 240 5.91 -21.42 2.17
C VAL A 240 6.72 -20.20 1.73
N PRO A 241 8.04 -20.31 1.56
CA PRO A 241 8.84 -19.23 1.01
C PRO A 241 8.48 -18.96 -0.45
N ILE A 242 8.22 -17.70 -0.78
CA ILE A 242 8.03 -17.24 -2.17
C ILE A 242 9.32 -16.72 -2.79
N GLY A 243 10.32 -16.39 -1.97
CA GLY A 243 11.59 -15.82 -2.41
C GLY A 243 12.40 -15.24 -1.26
N ILE A 244 13.62 -14.79 -1.58
CA ILE A 244 14.58 -14.22 -0.64
C ILE A 244 14.90 -12.80 -1.07
N LEU A 245 14.89 -11.85 -0.14
CA LEU A 245 15.36 -10.48 -0.36
C LEU A 245 16.76 -10.28 0.24
N ASP A 246 17.67 -9.72 -0.53
CA ASP A 246 18.95 -9.23 -0.01
C ASP A 246 18.81 -7.79 0.47
N ILE A 247 19.13 -7.58 1.74
CA ILE A 247 18.88 -6.33 2.45
C ILE A 247 20.20 -5.80 2.99
N LYS A 248 20.42 -4.50 2.81
CA LYS A 248 21.47 -3.72 3.47
C LYS A 248 20.84 -2.65 4.33
N MET A 249 21.36 -2.47 5.54
CA MET A 249 20.92 -1.45 6.47
C MET A 249 22.10 -0.65 7.01
N ASN A 250 21.99 0.67 7.04
CA ASN A 250 22.98 1.57 7.65
C ASN A 250 22.28 2.51 8.62
N LEU A 251 22.88 2.72 9.80
CA LEU A 251 22.33 3.65 10.78
C LEU A 251 23.04 5.00 10.71
N ILE A 252 22.26 6.07 10.58
CA ILE A 252 22.74 7.42 10.29
C ILE A 252 22.19 8.42 11.32
N PRO A 253 23.04 9.22 12.00
CA PRO A 253 24.48 9.07 12.07
C PRO A 253 24.86 7.84 12.92
N ARG A 254 26.12 7.39 12.77
CA ARG A 254 26.61 6.14 13.37
C ARG A 254 26.55 6.16 14.90
N LEU A 255 26.52 4.97 15.49
CA LEU A 255 26.61 4.79 16.94
C LEU A 255 28.03 5.09 17.45
N ASN A 256 28.13 5.90 18.50
CA ASN A 256 29.38 6.11 19.24
C ASN A 256 29.71 4.91 20.15
N GLN A 257 28.69 4.20 20.62
CA GLN A 257 28.81 3.01 21.46
C GLN A 257 27.84 1.95 20.95
N VAL A 258 28.33 0.74 20.73
CA VAL A 258 27.52 -0.40 20.31
C VAL A 258 27.23 -1.32 21.49
N THR A 259 26.14 -2.06 21.40
CA THR A 259 25.76 -3.10 22.39
C THR A 259 26.35 -4.46 21.98
N THR A 260 26.40 -5.44 22.87
CA THR A 260 26.80 -6.82 22.52
C THR A 260 25.64 -7.61 21.91
N THR A 261 25.97 -8.59 21.06
CA THR A 261 24.97 -9.48 20.44
C THR A 261 24.13 -10.23 21.48
N ASP A 262 24.74 -10.66 22.59
CA ASP A 262 24.04 -11.38 23.67
C ASP A 262 22.94 -10.54 24.34
N VAL A 263 23.18 -9.24 24.52
CA VAL A 263 22.19 -8.33 25.11
C VAL A 263 21.00 -8.17 24.16
N ILE A 264 21.24 -8.03 22.85
CA ILE A 264 20.17 -7.93 21.85
C ILE A 264 19.36 -9.23 21.81
N THR A 265 20.03 -10.38 21.67
CA THR A 265 19.38 -11.69 21.62
C THR A 265 18.55 -11.95 22.88
N THR A 266 19.09 -11.62 24.06
CA THR A 266 18.37 -11.74 25.33
C THR A 266 17.15 -10.83 25.37
N GLN A 267 17.29 -9.57 24.95
CA GLN A 267 16.17 -8.61 24.88
C GLN A 267 15.06 -9.11 23.94
N LEU A 268 15.41 -9.56 22.74
CA LEU A 268 14.45 -10.08 21.75
C LEU A 268 13.73 -11.34 22.28
N ASN A 269 14.44 -12.24 22.95
CA ASN A 269 13.85 -13.44 23.55
C ASN A 269 12.91 -13.12 24.71
N LEU A 270 13.26 -12.14 25.56
CA LEU A 270 12.39 -11.66 26.64
C LEU A 270 11.12 -11.01 26.08
N GLU A 271 11.23 -10.20 25.03
CA GLU A 271 10.08 -9.59 24.35
C GLU A 271 9.17 -10.65 23.71
N ARG A 272 9.74 -11.64 23.00
CA ARG A 272 8.98 -12.74 22.39
C ARG A 272 8.23 -13.54 23.45
N THR A 273 8.89 -13.90 24.55
CA THR A 273 8.27 -14.62 25.67
C THR A 273 7.14 -13.81 26.31
N ARG A 274 7.35 -12.49 26.50
CA ARG A 274 6.32 -11.59 27.07
C ARG A 274 5.09 -11.50 26.17
N VAL A 275 5.29 -11.40 24.85
CA VAL A 275 4.20 -11.39 23.86
C VAL A 275 3.44 -12.72 23.88
N ALA A 276 4.16 -13.85 23.86
CA ALA A 276 3.55 -15.18 23.88
C ALA A 276 2.72 -15.41 25.16
N GLU A 277 3.25 -15.03 26.33
CA GLU A 277 2.55 -15.20 27.60
C GLU A 277 1.30 -14.32 27.69
N ARG A 278 1.40 -13.05 27.24
CA ARG A 278 0.25 -12.14 27.16
C ARG A 278 -0.85 -12.72 26.27
N ASP A 279 -0.49 -13.17 25.07
CA ASP A 279 -1.46 -13.70 24.11
C ASP A 279 -2.10 -15.00 24.63
N ARG A 280 -1.33 -15.85 25.34
CA ARG A 280 -1.82 -17.04 26.04
C ARG A 280 -2.85 -16.70 27.12
N LEU A 281 -2.53 -15.74 27.99
CA LEU A 281 -3.42 -15.29 29.07
C LEU A 281 -4.71 -14.69 28.51
N PHE A 282 -4.60 -13.86 27.46
CA PHE A 282 -5.77 -13.28 26.82
C PHE A 282 -6.64 -14.34 26.16
N LEU A 283 -6.05 -15.34 25.48
CA LEU A 283 -6.80 -16.47 24.92
C LEU A 283 -7.56 -17.25 26.00
N ALA A 284 -6.94 -17.51 27.15
CA ALA A 284 -7.60 -18.17 28.28
C ALA A 284 -8.79 -17.33 28.80
N TYR A 285 -8.58 -16.03 28.95
CA TYR A 285 -9.64 -15.07 29.30
C TYR A 285 -10.79 -15.08 28.29
N SER A 286 -10.50 -14.98 26.99
CA SER A 286 -11.52 -14.97 25.93
C SER A 286 -12.33 -16.26 25.88
N LYS A 287 -11.69 -17.42 26.11
CA LYS A 287 -12.39 -18.71 26.21
C LYS A 287 -13.35 -18.74 27.39
N GLN A 288 -12.94 -18.24 28.56
CA GLN A 288 -13.81 -18.12 29.72
C GLN A 288 -15.00 -17.18 29.44
N TRP A 289 -14.70 -15.99 28.93
CA TRP A 289 -15.72 -15.00 28.58
C TRP A 289 -16.75 -15.51 27.57
N TRP A 290 -16.30 -16.28 26.56
CA TRP A 290 -17.16 -16.91 25.57
C TRP A 290 -18.09 -17.96 26.20
N ARG A 291 -17.57 -18.81 27.09
CA ARG A 291 -18.40 -19.79 27.84
C ARG A 291 -19.51 -19.10 28.64
N GLU A 292 -19.18 -18.02 29.33
CA GLU A 292 -20.17 -17.22 30.06
C GLU A 292 -21.21 -16.59 29.14
N TYR A 293 -20.79 -16.10 27.96
CA TYR A 293 -21.73 -15.55 26.98
C TYR A 293 -22.74 -16.59 26.50
N LEU A 294 -22.29 -17.81 26.23
CA LEU A 294 -23.14 -18.93 25.82
C LEU A 294 -24.12 -19.38 26.91
N GLN A 295 -23.78 -19.18 28.19
CA GLN A 295 -24.66 -19.52 29.32
C GLN A 295 -25.84 -18.55 29.48
N ILE A 296 -25.80 -17.36 28.87
CA ILE A 296 -26.88 -16.37 28.98
C ILE A 296 -28.17 -16.87 28.31
N ARG A 297 -28.08 -17.36 27.06
CA ARG A 297 -29.20 -17.95 26.30
C ARG A 297 -28.69 -18.99 25.30
N SER A 298 -29.46 -20.05 25.08
CA SER A 298 -29.13 -21.12 24.13
C SER A 298 -28.96 -20.64 22.68
N THR A 299 -29.67 -19.56 22.28
CA THR A 299 -29.56 -18.99 20.92
C THR A 299 -28.24 -18.28 20.65
N HIS A 300 -27.43 -18.00 21.67
CA HIS A 300 -26.15 -17.28 21.54
C HIS A 300 -25.10 -18.07 20.73
N SER A 301 -25.19 -19.40 20.66
CA SER A 301 -24.29 -20.22 19.84
C SER A 301 -24.42 -19.95 18.33
N ASN A 302 -25.57 -19.42 17.90
CA ASN A 302 -25.85 -19.09 16.49
C ASN A 302 -25.49 -17.63 16.14
N ARG A 303 -25.13 -16.80 17.12
CA ARG A 303 -24.82 -15.38 16.90
C ARG A 303 -23.39 -15.22 16.41
N LEU A 304 -23.19 -14.33 15.43
CA LEU A 304 -21.88 -14.05 14.85
C LEU A 304 -21.04 -13.14 15.77
N VAL A 305 -20.31 -13.75 16.69
CA VAL A 305 -19.40 -13.06 17.63
C VAL A 305 -17.94 -13.35 17.23
N LYS A 306 -17.29 -12.36 16.63
CA LYS A 306 -15.92 -12.48 16.11
C LYS A 306 -14.90 -11.94 17.11
N ILE A 307 -14.31 -12.81 17.92
CA ILE A 307 -13.26 -12.41 18.89
C ILE A 307 -11.89 -12.35 18.21
N PHE A 308 -11.54 -13.36 17.42
CA PHE A 308 -10.24 -13.46 16.76
C PHE A 308 -10.39 -13.51 15.24
N ALA A 309 -9.44 -12.89 14.54
CA ALA A 309 -9.29 -12.98 13.09
C ALA A 309 -7.84 -13.34 12.74
N GLN A 310 -7.65 -14.07 11.66
CA GLN A 310 -6.33 -14.48 11.18
C GLN A 310 -5.78 -13.42 10.23
N ASP A 311 -4.54 -12.99 10.42
CA ASP A 311 -3.89 -12.04 9.52
C ASP A 311 -3.30 -12.69 8.25
N GLU A 312 -2.71 -11.89 7.37
CA GLU A 312 -2.06 -12.37 6.14
C GLU A 312 -0.88 -13.32 6.39
N ASN A 313 -0.29 -13.28 7.59
CA ASN A 313 0.79 -14.14 8.04
C ASN A 313 0.29 -15.35 8.84
N SER A 314 -1.02 -15.66 8.76
CA SER A 314 -1.68 -16.73 9.49
C SER A 314 -1.68 -16.62 11.02
N ILE A 315 -1.39 -15.44 11.57
CA ILE A 315 -1.39 -15.19 13.01
C ILE A 315 -2.80 -14.83 13.46
N HIS A 316 -3.33 -15.56 14.45
CA HIS A 316 -4.61 -15.21 15.08
C HIS A 316 -4.45 -14.01 16.00
N ARG A 317 -5.18 -12.94 15.69
CA ARG A 317 -5.17 -11.68 16.43
C ARG A 317 -6.55 -11.34 16.95
N PHE A 318 -6.58 -10.69 18.11
CA PHE A 318 -7.81 -10.12 18.64
C PHE A 318 -8.32 -9.00 17.71
N VAL A 319 -9.60 -8.98 17.38
CA VAL A 319 -10.14 -8.06 16.35
C VAL A 319 -9.93 -6.58 16.68
N CYS A 320 -9.94 -6.20 17.96
CA CYS A 320 -9.66 -4.82 18.36
C CYS A 320 -8.23 -4.36 18.02
N SER A 321 -7.29 -5.29 17.84
CA SER A 321 -5.88 -4.95 17.54
C SER A 321 -5.67 -4.40 16.12
N TYR A 322 -6.63 -4.62 15.22
CA TYR A 322 -6.66 -4.06 13.86
C TYR A 322 -7.11 -2.60 13.83
N LEU A 323 -7.81 -2.13 14.87
CA LEU A 323 -8.37 -0.79 14.94
C LEU A 323 -7.46 0.13 15.74
N ARG A 324 -7.26 1.34 15.22
CA ARG A 324 -6.67 2.46 15.97
C ARG A 324 -7.20 3.79 15.43
N PRO A 325 -7.30 4.83 16.25
CA PRO A 325 -7.58 6.17 15.73
C PRO A 325 -6.53 6.56 14.68
N LEU A 326 -6.98 6.74 13.45
CA LEU A 326 -6.16 7.11 12.30
C LEU A 326 -6.49 8.54 11.89
N ARG A 327 -5.55 9.46 12.15
CA ARG A 327 -5.69 10.86 11.72
C ARG A 327 -5.21 10.98 10.28
N SER A 328 -6.07 11.46 9.39
CA SER A 328 -5.79 11.71 7.97
C SER A 328 -4.91 12.94 7.72
N GLY A 329 -4.55 13.70 8.75
CA GLY A 329 -3.82 14.96 8.60
C GLY A 329 -4.66 15.98 7.82
N ARG A 330 -4.14 16.46 6.68
CA ARG A 330 -4.85 17.36 5.75
C ARG A 330 -5.32 16.65 4.48
N LEU A 331 -5.35 15.32 4.49
CA LEU A 331 -5.68 14.51 3.32
C LEU A 331 -7.18 14.22 3.18
N LEU A 332 -7.91 14.25 4.30
CA LEU A 332 -9.36 14.08 4.37
C LEU A 332 -9.90 15.07 5.39
N ASP A 333 -10.80 15.94 4.96
CA ASP A 333 -11.35 17.06 5.72
C ASP A 333 -12.54 16.66 6.60
N THR A 334 -13.31 15.65 6.17
CA THR A 334 -14.54 15.25 6.87
C THR A 334 -14.72 13.73 7.01
N PRO A 335 -15.50 13.26 8.01
CA PRO A 335 -15.88 11.86 8.13
C PRO A 335 -16.58 11.28 6.89
N ARG A 336 -17.36 12.09 6.15
CA ARG A 336 -18.03 11.64 4.91
C ARG A 336 -17.05 11.50 3.76
N GLN A 337 -16.10 12.42 3.63
CA GLN A 337 -15.02 12.29 2.67
C GLN A 337 -14.16 11.06 2.98
N ALA A 338 -13.95 10.72 4.26
CA ALA A 338 -13.30 9.48 4.66
C ALA A 338 -14.11 8.24 4.26
N ALA A 339 -15.43 8.24 4.44
CA ALA A 339 -16.28 7.15 3.95
C ALA A 339 -16.22 7.03 2.42
N ARG A 340 -16.25 8.16 1.69
CA ARG A 340 -16.09 8.20 0.24
C ARG A 340 -14.73 7.64 -0.18
N PHE A 341 -13.63 8.08 0.44
CA PHE A 341 -12.29 7.53 0.21
C PHE A 341 -12.26 6.01 0.35
N VAL A 342 -12.76 5.48 1.46
CA VAL A 342 -12.74 4.03 1.71
C VAL A 342 -13.56 3.29 0.64
N SER A 343 -14.72 3.82 0.22
CA SER A 343 -15.53 3.21 -0.83
C SER A 343 -14.89 3.19 -2.23
N LEU A 344 -13.82 3.96 -2.43
CA LEU A 344 -13.07 4.01 -3.69
C LEU A 344 -11.90 3.02 -3.73
N LEU A 345 -11.57 2.38 -2.60
CA LEU A 345 -10.66 1.24 -2.59
C LEU A 345 -11.37 0.02 -3.19
N GLY A 346 -10.60 -0.83 -3.88
CA GLY A 346 -11.18 -1.95 -4.60
C GLY A 346 -11.76 -3.01 -3.66
N TYR A 347 -12.92 -3.54 -4.01
CA TYR A 347 -13.50 -4.67 -3.29
C TYR A 347 -13.04 -5.99 -3.89
N GLU A 348 -12.48 -6.87 -3.06
CA GLU A 348 -12.10 -8.22 -3.46
C GLU A 348 -12.35 -9.20 -2.31
N LYS A 349 -13.25 -10.16 -2.52
CA LYS A 349 -13.44 -11.26 -1.57
C LYS A 349 -12.26 -12.21 -1.65
N HIS A 350 -11.75 -12.65 -0.50
CA HIS A 350 -10.74 -13.70 -0.48
C HIS A 350 -11.28 -15.01 -1.10
N PRO A 351 -10.45 -15.70 -1.91
CA PRO A 351 -10.87 -16.92 -2.60
C PRO A 351 -11.23 -18.03 -1.60
N VAL A 352 -12.17 -18.87 -1.99
CA VAL A 352 -12.53 -20.07 -1.22
C VAL A 352 -11.54 -21.17 -1.60
N VAL A 353 -10.64 -21.52 -0.69
CA VAL A 353 -9.71 -22.65 -0.87
C VAL A 353 -10.34 -23.90 -0.26
N SER A 354 -10.42 -24.99 -1.02
CA SER A 354 -10.91 -26.30 -0.53
C SER A 354 -12.33 -26.30 0.06
N GLY A 355 -13.24 -25.49 -0.50
CA GLY A 355 -14.65 -25.45 -0.09
C GLY A 355 -14.92 -24.81 1.27
N THR A 356 -13.88 -24.35 1.98
CA THR A 356 -14.01 -23.61 3.24
C THR A 356 -13.53 -22.17 3.03
N ARG A 357 -14.34 -21.20 3.48
CA ARG A 357 -13.96 -19.78 3.40
C ARG A 357 -12.82 -19.55 4.40
N THR A 358 -11.60 -19.35 3.90
CA THR A 358 -10.48 -18.86 4.71
C THR A 358 -10.62 -17.34 4.83
N GLU A 359 -11.27 -16.90 5.90
CA GLU A 359 -11.39 -15.48 6.25
C GLU A 359 -10.03 -14.97 6.74
N MET A 360 -9.49 -13.96 6.04
CA MET A 360 -8.19 -13.35 6.33
C MET A 360 -8.41 -11.84 6.47
N TRP A 361 -7.91 -11.26 7.55
CA TRP A 361 -7.98 -9.81 7.78
C TRP A 361 -6.60 -9.25 7.51
N THR A 362 -6.48 -8.38 6.53
CA THR A 362 -5.17 -7.85 6.17
C THR A 362 -4.75 -6.74 7.14
N SER A 363 -3.47 -6.67 7.45
CA SER A 363 -2.94 -5.50 8.15
C SER A 363 -3.21 -4.23 7.33
N MET A 364 -3.43 -3.11 8.02
CA MET A 364 -3.76 -1.84 7.35
C MET A 364 -2.68 -1.41 6.33
N HIS A 365 -1.41 -1.74 6.58
CA HIS A 365 -0.35 -1.47 5.62
C HIS A 365 -0.51 -2.31 4.34
N SER A 366 -0.74 -3.62 4.47
CA SER A 366 -0.98 -4.53 3.34
C SER A 366 -2.23 -4.15 2.54
N PHE A 367 -3.33 -3.81 3.22
CA PHE A 367 -4.56 -3.36 2.58
C PHE A 367 -4.34 -2.09 1.75
N LEU A 368 -3.72 -1.07 2.34
CA LEU A 368 -3.46 0.21 1.65
C LEU A 368 -2.42 0.06 0.53
N ALA A 369 -1.41 -0.79 0.71
CA ALA A 369 -0.42 -1.09 -0.33
C ALA A 369 -1.06 -1.78 -1.55
N ARG A 370 -1.97 -2.73 -1.30
CA ARG A 370 -2.70 -3.45 -2.36
C ARG A 370 -3.79 -2.59 -3.02
N GLY A 371 -4.37 -1.65 -2.28
CA GLY A 371 -5.47 -0.79 -2.73
C GLY A 371 -6.82 -1.51 -2.88
N LYS A 372 -6.93 -2.75 -2.39
CA LYS A 372 -8.17 -3.56 -2.41
C LYS A 372 -8.17 -4.67 -1.35
N GLY A 373 -9.36 -5.11 -0.94
CA GLY A 373 -9.57 -6.08 0.15
C GLY A 373 -11.05 -6.43 0.39
N ASP A 374 -11.35 -7.22 1.44
CA ASP A 374 -12.72 -7.64 1.77
C ASP A 374 -13.45 -6.55 2.59
N VAL A 375 -14.72 -6.80 2.93
CA VAL A 375 -15.57 -5.85 3.67
C VAL A 375 -14.96 -5.49 5.02
N GLU A 376 -14.37 -6.48 5.69
CA GLU A 376 -13.77 -6.34 7.01
C GLU A 376 -12.59 -5.37 6.98
N ASP A 377 -11.72 -5.44 5.97
CA ASP A 377 -10.60 -4.51 5.78
C ASP A 377 -11.09 -3.06 5.60
N HIS A 378 -12.14 -2.88 4.78
CA HIS A 378 -12.77 -1.58 4.56
C HIS A 378 -13.40 -1.03 5.85
N CYS A 379 -14.07 -1.87 6.64
CA CYS A 379 -14.65 -1.47 7.92
C CYS A 379 -13.58 -1.09 8.95
N VAL A 380 -12.47 -1.83 9.00
CA VAL A 380 -11.35 -1.53 9.87
C VAL A 380 -10.74 -0.17 9.54
N LEU A 381 -10.51 0.12 8.26
CA LEU A 381 -10.00 1.43 7.84
C LEU A 381 -10.99 2.56 8.13
N LEU A 382 -12.27 2.39 7.76
CA LEU A 382 -13.29 3.41 7.99
C LEU A 382 -13.46 3.71 9.48
N CYS A 383 -13.63 2.68 10.31
CA CYS A 383 -13.77 2.85 11.76
C CYS A 383 -12.53 3.54 12.35
N SER A 384 -11.32 3.16 11.92
CA SER A 384 -10.07 3.82 12.33
C SER A 384 -10.04 5.31 11.98
N LEU A 385 -10.49 5.69 10.78
CA LEU A 385 -10.59 7.08 10.35
C LEU A 385 -11.63 7.86 11.17
N LEU A 386 -12.84 7.30 11.37
CA LEU A 386 -13.90 7.95 12.16
C LEU A 386 -13.46 8.17 13.63
N LEU A 387 -12.78 7.18 14.22
CA LEU A 387 -12.11 7.32 15.52
C LEU A 387 -11.06 8.44 15.50
N GLY A 388 -10.33 8.59 14.40
CA GLY A 388 -9.36 9.67 14.18
C GLY A 388 -9.99 11.07 14.16
N PHE A 389 -11.23 11.18 13.65
CA PHE A 389 -12.07 12.39 13.74
C PHE A 389 -12.72 12.59 15.12
N GLY A 390 -12.51 11.67 16.06
CA GLY A 390 -13.07 11.75 17.41
C GLY A 390 -14.51 11.29 17.53
N LEU A 391 -15.05 10.58 16.53
CA LEU A 391 -16.38 9.97 16.62
C LEU A 391 -16.31 8.69 17.46
N ASP A 392 -17.38 8.40 18.20
CA ASP A 392 -17.54 7.13 18.91
C ASP A 392 -17.96 6.03 17.93
N ALA A 393 -16.96 5.50 17.22
CA ALA A 393 -17.12 4.59 16.10
C ALA A 393 -16.74 3.14 16.47
N TYR A 394 -17.47 2.19 15.91
CA TYR A 394 -17.28 0.76 16.12
C TYR A 394 -17.50 -0.03 14.83
N VAL A 395 -16.84 -1.18 14.72
CA VAL A 395 -17.17 -2.20 13.71
C VAL A 395 -18.24 -3.13 14.29
N CYS A 396 -19.30 -3.36 13.53
CA CYS A 396 -20.34 -4.34 13.80
C CYS A 396 -20.13 -5.59 12.94
N ILE A 397 -20.35 -6.76 13.54
CA ILE A 397 -20.37 -8.05 12.83
C ILE A 397 -21.76 -8.66 12.94
N GLY A 398 -22.29 -9.09 11.82
CA GLY A 398 -23.65 -9.60 11.75
C GLY A 398 -24.00 -10.15 10.36
N THR A 399 -25.28 -10.04 9.98
CA THR A 399 -25.74 -10.55 8.68
C THR A 399 -26.53 -9.51 7.89
N LYS A 400 -26.53 -9.68 6.57
CA LYS A 400 -27.44 -9.03 5.62
C LYS A 400 -28.62 -9.95 5.29
N ALA A 401 -29.42 -9.57 4.28
CA ALA A 401 -30.45 -10.43 3.71
C ALA A 401 -29.90 -11.84 3.38
N LYS A 402 -30.76 -12.86 3.51
CA LYS A 402 -30.41 -14.29 3.29
C LYS A 402 -29.35 -14.85 4.27
N GLY A 403 -29.10 -14.18 5.40
CA GLY A 403 -28.18 -14.68 6.43
C GLY A 403 -26.70 -14.59 6.06
N ILE A 404 -26.36 -13.81 5.03
CA ILE A 404 -24.97 -13.64 4.57
C ILE A 404 -24.20 -12.81 5.61
N SER A 405 -23.10 -13.34 6.14
CA SER A 405 -22.19 -12.62 7.05
C SER A 405 -21.71 -11.32 6.43
N HIS A 406 -21.76 -10.23 7.19
CA HIS A 406 -21.35 -8.89 6.75
C HIS A 406 -20.83 -8.07 7.93
N ALA A 407 -19.92 -7.15 7.65
CA ALA A 407 -19.41 -6.17 8.59
C ALA A 407 -19.79 -4.75 8.15
N TRP A 408 -20.08 -3.86 9.09
CA TRP A 408 -20.32 -2.44 8.81
C TRP A 408 -19.82 -1.59 9.96
N VAL A 409 -19.75 -0.28 9.78
CA VAL A 409 -19.31 0.65 10.84
C VAL A 409 -20.53 1.35 11.41
N VAL A 410 -20.56 1.55 12.73
CA VAL A 410 -21.58 2.33 13.42
C VAL A 410 -20.92 3.46 14.20
N THR A 411 -21.58 4.61 14.24
CA THR A 411 -21.24 5.69 15.18
C THR A 411 -22.42 5.95 16.10
N ILE A 412 -22.14 6.10 17.39
CA ILE A 412 -23.12 6.43 18.42
C ILE A 412 -22.85 7.86 18.87
N ASN A 413 -23.76 8.76 18.57
CA ASN A 413 -23.61 10.15 18.98
C ASN A 413 -23.91 10.33 20.48
N PRO A 414 -23.43 11.42 21.11
CA PRO A 414 -23.71 11.69 22.52
C PRO A 414 -25.21 11.81 22.87
N ASP A 415 -26.05 12.17 21.89
CA ASP A 415 -27.51 12.25 22.01
C ASP A 415 -28.20 10.88 21.87
N GLY A 416 -27.43 9.80 21.69
CA GLY A 416 -27.95 8.45 21.44
C GLY A 416 -28.29 8.17 19.99
N THR A 417 -28.11 9.13 19.07
CA THR A 417 -28.37 8.90 17.64
C THR A 417 -27.37 7.89 17.07
N VAL A 418 -27.90 6.82 16.47
CA VAL A 418 -27.11 5.74 15.89
C VAL A 418 -27.08 5.89 14.36
N LEU A 419 -25.88 5.94 13.79
CA LEU A 419 -25.67 6.00 12.34
C LEU A 419 -24.88 4.78 11.88
N PHE A 420 -25.40 4.04 10.90
CA PHE A 420 -24.69 2.99 10.20
C PHE A 420 -24.00 3.55 8.96
N TRP A 421 -22.80 3.04 8.69
CA TRP A 421 -21.95 3.40 7.56
C TRP A 421 -21.63 2.13 6.78
N GLU A 422 -22.04 2.08 5.51
CA GLU A 422 -21.64 1.02 4.58
C GLU A 422 -20.27 1.38 3.96
N SER A 423 -19.27 0.55 4.24
CA SER A 423 -17.87 0.86 3.92
C SER A 423 -17.59 0.79 2.41
N LEU A 424 -18.34 -0.04 1.68
CA LEU A 424 -18.16 -0.22 0.23
C LEU A 424 -18.88 0.83 -0.63
N THR A 425 -19.84 1.56 -0.08
CA THR A 425 -20.67 2.52 -0.85
C THR A 425 -20.66 3.94 -0.30
N ALA A 426 -20.05 4.13 0.88
CA ALA A 426 -20.12 5.36 1.67
C ALA A 426 -21.54 5.77 2.10
N GLN A 427 -22.55 4.92 1.89
CA GLN A 427 -23.91 5.21 2.28
C GLN A 427 -24.06 5.19 3.80
N ARG A 428 -24.93 6.08 4.29
CA ARG A 428 -25.21 6.22 5.72
C ARG A 428 -26.69 6.04 5.97
N TYR A 429 -27.01 5.34 7.04
CA TYR A 429 -28.38 5.09 7.44
C TYR A 429 -28.53 5.44 8.90
N GLN A 430 -29.50 6.30 9.20
CA GLN A 430 -29.88 6.55 10.59
C GLN A 430 -30.72 5.36 11.08
N HIS A 431 -30.26 4.73 12.16
CA HIS A 431 -30.98 3.65 12.79
C HIS A 431 -32.05 4.23 13.72
N GLN A 432 -33.25 3.67 13.62
CA GLN A 432 -34.37 3.93 14.52
C GLN A 432 -34.83 2.58 15.04
N GLU A 433 -34.73 2.40 16.36
CA GLU A 433 -35.17 1.20 17.04
C GLU A 433 -36.70 1.08 16.91
N ILE A 434 -37.18 -0.07 16.47
CA ILE A 434 -38.61 -0.39 16.45
C ILE A 434 -38.95 -1.02 17.80
N ASN A 435 -39.75 -0.35 18.62
CA ASN A 435 -40.26 -0.95 19.84
C ASN A 435 -41.39 -1.94 19.49
N PRO A 436 -41.24 -3.25 19.75
CA PRO A 436 -42.27 -4.25 19.45
C PRO A 436 -43.59 -4.03 20.23
N HIS A 437 -43.55 -3.22 21.29
CA HIS A 437 -44.71 -2.90 22.13
C HIS A 437 -45.44 -1.62 21.72
N ASP A 438 -44.96 -0.88 20.71
CA ASP A 438 -45.64 0.32 20.23
C ASP A 438 -46.97 -0.04 19.52
N PRO A 439 -48.01 0.78 19.65
CA PRO A 439 -49.31 0.51 19.06
C PRO A 439 -49.22 0.44 17.51
N PRO A 440 -49.92 -0.51 16.86
CA PRO A 440 -49.81 -0.80 15.42
C PRO A 440 -50.24 0.34 14.47
N LEU A 441 -50.75 1.45 15.01
CA LEU A 441 -51.20 2.63 14.25
C LEU A 441 -50.06 3.59 13.87
N ALA A 442 -48.86 3.45 14.45
CA ALA A 442 -47.69 4.18 13.99
C ALA A 442 -47.17 3.51 12.70
N LYS A 443 -47.09 4.26 11.58
CA LYS A 443 -46.43 3.76 10.35
C LYS A 443 -44.99 3.40 10.69
N GLN A 444 -44.72 2.10 10.90
CA GLN A 444 -43.38 1.60 11.10
C GLN A 444 -42.59 1.84 9.80
N LYS A 445 -41.68 2.81 9.83
CA LYS A 445 -40.79 3.06 8.69
C LYS A 445 -39.93 1.81 8.50
N GLN A 446 -40.01 1.20 7.33
CA GLN A 446 -39.12 0.09 7.01
C GLN A 446 -37.67 0.58 7.08
N PRO A 447 -36.76 -0.21 7.67
CA PRO A 447 -35.34 0.12 7.68
C PRO A 447 -34.83 0.35 6.26
N SER A 448 -34.13 1.46 6.04
CA SER A 448 -33.51 1.77 4.73
C SER A 448 -32.22 0.98 4.47
N TYR A 449 -31.69 0.32 5.50
CA TYR A 449 -30.48 -0.50 5.44
C TYR A 449 -30.79 -2.00 5.26
N GLN A 450 -29.77 -2.76 4.85
CA GLN A 450 -29.90 -4.19 4.52
C GLN A 450 -29.50 -5.16 5.66
N TYR A 451 -29.03 -4.61 6.78
CA TYR A 451 -28.57 -5.39 7.94
C TYR A 451 -29.73 -6.06 8.68
N ARG A 452 -29.55 -7.34 9.04
CA ARG A 452 -30.59 -8.19 9.62
C ARG A 452 -30.27 -8.56 11.06
N THR A 453 -29.07 -9.08 11.31
CA THR A 453 -28.63 -9.42 12.67
C THR A 453 -27.32 -8.73 13.04
N VAL A 454 -27.08 -8.52 14.34
CA VAL A 454 -25.82 -8.02 14.92
C VAL A 454 -25.43 -8.91 16.10
N GLY A 455 -24.26 -9.54 16.00
CA GLY A 455 -23.72 -10.44 17.02
C GLY A 455 -22.74 -9.74 17.95
N CYS A 456 -21.84 -8.92 17.42
CA CYS A 456 -20.90 -8.15 18.23
C CYS A 456 -20.55 -6.79 17.62
N ILE A 457 -20.06 -5.91 18.47
CA ILE A 457 -19.63 -4.55 18.15
C ILE A 457 -18.34 -4.26 18.91
N PHE A 458 -17.34 -3.68 18.25
CA PHE A 458 -16.04 -3.45 18.86
C PHE A 458 -15.29 -2.27 18.24
N ASN A 459 -14.39 -1.69 19.02
CA ASN A 459 -13.43 -0.69 18.57
C ASN A 459 -12.03 -1.01 19.14
N HIS A 460 -11.09 -0.07 19.08
CA HIS A 460 -9.74 -0.25 19.59
C HIS A 460 -9.61 -0.37 21.12
N GLN A 461 -10.67 -0.06 21.88
CA GLN A 461 -10.67 -0.04 23.37
C GLN A 461 -11.73 -0.94 24.00
N ALA A 462 -12.79 -1.28 23.27
CA ALA A 462 -13.94 -1.98 23.79
C ALA A 462 -14.43 -3.07 22.84
N PHE A 463 -14.98 -4.14 23.42
CA PHE A 463 -15.59 -5.26 22.71
C PHE A 463 -16.87 -5.65 23.44
N TYR A 464 -17.97 -5.74 22.70
CA TYR A 464 -19.29 -6.10 23.21
C TYR A 464 -19.93 -7.19 22.34
N ALA A 465 -20.53 -8.19 22.96
CA ALA A 465 -21.46 -9.10 22.29
C ALA A 465 -22.91 -8.77 22.64
N ASN A 466 -23.76 -8.82 21.62
CA ASN A 466 -25.17 -8.58 21.76
C ASN A 466 -25.78 -9.67 22.64
N SER A 467 -26.32 -9.27 23.78
CA SER A 467 -26.95 -10.11 24.79
C SER A 467 -28.43 -9.77 24.97
N GLN A 468 -29.03 -9.04 24.03
CA GLN A 468 -30.47 -8.78 23.99
C GLN A 468 -31.25 -10.06 23.64
N PRO A 469 -32.57 -10.13 23.90
CA PRO A 469 -33.38 -11.32 23.60
C PRO A 469 -33.31 -11.76 22.15
N THR A 470 -33.25 -10.81 21.21
CA THR A 470 -33.03 -11.06 19.78
C THR A 470 -31.72 -10.45 19.32
N ASP A 471 -31.17 -10.91 18.21
CA ASP A 471 -30.03 -10.31 17.53
C ASP A 471 -30.44 -9.43 16.34
N GLY A 472 -31.74 -9.17 16.18
CA GLY A 472 -32.29 -8.41 15.05
C GLY A 472 -31.91 -6.93 15.12
N VAL A 473 -31.26 -6.41 14.07
CA VAL A 473 -30.76 -5.02 14.04
C VAL A 473 -31.90 -3.99 14.21
N HIS A 474 -33.07 -4.25 13.61
CA HIS A 474 -34.22 -3.34 13.63
C HIS A 474 -34.82 -3.08 15.03
N VAL A 475 -34.65 -4.00 15.98
CA VAL A 475 -35.13 -3.92 17.37
C VAL A 475 -33.98 -3.80 18.37
N CYS A 476 -32.75 -3.63 17.89
CA CYS A 476 -31.55 -3.64 18.71
C CYS A 476 -31.33 -2.28 19.35
N ALA A 477 -31.36 -2.21 20.68
CA ALA A 477 -30.93 -1.04 21.41
C ALA A 477 -29.39 -0.95 21.42
N PHE A 478 -28.83 0.11 20.85
CA PHE A 478 -27.38 0.36 20.80
C PHE A 478 -26.85 1.15 22.01
N ASP A 479 -27.56 1.11 23.14
CA ASP A 479 -27.01 1.60 24.42
C ASP A 479 -25.98 0.61 24.98
N LEU A 480 -24.72 0.80 24.61
CA LEU A 480 -23.60 -0.04 25.05
C LEU A 480 -23.30 0.06 26.56
N SER A 481 -23.87 1.04 27.26
CA SER A 481 -23.74 1.17 28.72
C SER A 481 -24.62 0.16 29.46
N ASN A 482 -25.69 -0.32 28.82
CA ASN A 482 -26.60 -1.30 29.38
C ASN A 482 -25.97 -2.72 29.36
N LYS A 483 -25.41 -3.10 30.51
CA LYS A 483 -24.77 -4.41 30.74
C LYS A 483 -25.69 -5.63 30.58
N SER A 484 -27.01 -5.42 30.63
CA SER A 484 -27.98 -6.50 30.38
C SER A 484 -28.22 -6.74 28.88
N ALA A 485 -28.04 -5.69 28.06
CA ALA A 485 -28.17 -5.74 26.61
C ALA A 485 -26.85 -6.11 25.93
N TRP A 486 -25.71 -5.68 26.48
CA TRP A 486 -24.39 -5.89 25.90
C TRP A 486 -23.42 -6.48 26.93
N LYS A 487 -22.96 -7.71 26.68
CA LYS A 487 -21.87 -8.30 27.47
C LYS A 487 -20.56 -7.72 26.98
N SER A 488 -19.85 -6.99 27.83
CA SER A 488 -18.53 -6.42 27.51
C SER A 488 -17.39 -7.34 27.93
N MET A 489 -16.27 -7.25 27.23
CA MET A 489 -14.98 -7.70 27.76
C MET A 489 -14.41 -6.68 28.75
N SER A 490 -13.55 -7.14 29.65
CA SER A 490 -12.84 -6.29 30.61
C SER A 490 -11.92 -5.33 29.86
N ALA A 491 -12.01 -4.04 30.21
CA ALA A 491 -11.13 -3.02 29.66
C ALA A 491 -9.65 -3.30 29.97
N ASP A 492 -9.34 -3.89 31.13
CA ASP A 492 -7.97 -4.30 31.48
C ASP A 492 -7.48 -5.45 30.60
N ALA A 493 -8.35 -6.43 30.33
CA ALA A 493 -8.01 -7.52 29.43
C ALA A 493 -7.74 -7.00 28.02
N ILE A 494 -8.57 -6.10 27.49
CA ILE A 494 -8.34 -5.47 26.18
C ILE A 494 -7.06 -4.64 26.19
N ARG A 495 -6.85 -3.78 27.19
CA ARG A 495 -5.63 -2.96 27.32
C ARG A 495 -4.37 -3.83 27.39
N SER A 496 -4.45 -5.03 27.96
CA SER A 496 -3.31 -5.93 28.03
C SER A 496 -2.78 -6.31 26.65
N VAL A 497 -3.63 -6.39 25.61
CA VAL A 497 -3.27 -6.79 24.24
C VAL A 497 -3.38 -5.68 23.18
N CYS A 498 -4.04 -4.57 23.49
CA CYS A 498 -4.32 -3.46 22.55
C CYS A 498 -4.02 -2.07 23.12
N GLY A 499 -3.50 -1.97 24.35
CA GLY A 499 -3.29 -0.68 25.04
C GLY A 499 -2.32 0.26 24.31
N SER A 500 -2.50 1.56 24.53
CA SER A 500 -1.66 2.61 23.91
C SER A 500 -0.18 2.53 24.31
N GLY A 501 0.12 2.03 25.52
CA GLY A 501 1.48 1.78 26.03
C GLY A 501 2.04 0.40 25.70
N LEU A 502 1.36 -0.39 24.87
CA LEU A 502 1.80 -1.73 24.50
C LEU A 502 3.03 -1.66 23.59
N SER A 503 4.03 -2.49 23.89
CA SER A 503 5.30 -2.53 23.19
C SER A 503 5.79 -4.00 23.16
N PRO A 504 5.86 -4.66 21.98
CA PRO A 504 5.54 -4.14 20.65
C PRO A 504 4.04 -4.04 20.39
N LYS A 505 3.69 -3.10 19.51
CA LYS A 505 2.34 -2.96 18.96
C LYS A 505 2.09 -4.12 17.98
N PRO A 506 0.92 -4.81 18.01
CA PRO A 506 0.75 -6.06 17.25
C PRO A 506 0.78 -5.85 15.74
N LEU A 507 0.20 -4.73 15.29
CA LEU A 507 0.22 -4.21 13.93
C LEU A 507 0.81 -2.80 14.05
N GLY A 508 1.86 -2.47 13.31
CA GLY A 508 2.59 -1.19 13.43
C GLY A 508 1.70 0.04 13.22
N ALA A 509 2.19 1.24 13.53
CA ALA A 509 1.49 2.46 13.12
C ALA A 509 1.49 2.58 11.59
N VAL A 510 0.39 3.07 11.02
CA VAL A 510 0.22 3.28 9.57
C VAL A 510 -0.37 4.67 9.39
N ASN A 511 0.19 5.45 8.46
CA ASN A 511 -0.37 6.73 8.05
C ASN A 511 -0.80 6.66 6.59
N LEU A 512 -1.73 7.55 6.22
CA LEU A 512 -2.11 7.75 4.84
C LEU A 512 -1.03 8.53 4.08
N VAL A 513 -0.83 8.16 2.81
CA VAL A 513 0.12 8.80 1.89
C VAL A 513 -0.66 9.62 0.85
N PRO A 514 -0.24 10.87 0.55
CA PRO A 514 -0.85 11.66 -0.52
C PRO A 514 -0.60 11.04 -1.90
N THR A 515 -1.50 11.33 -2.84
CA THR A 515 -1.33 10.93 -4.24
C THR A 515 -0.51 11.98 -4.99
N ASN A 516 0.52 11.55 -5.71
CA ASN A 516 1.42 12.43 -6.49
C ASN A 516 1.04 12.45 -7.99
N ILE A 517 -0.24 12.61 -8.28
CA ILE A 517 -0.80 12.66 -9.64
C ILE A 517 -1.46 14.03 -9.81
N ASP A 518 -1.26 14.68 -10.95
CA ASP A 518 -2.04 15.87 -11.30
C ASP A 518 -3.42 15.43 -11.86
N PRO A 519 -4.52 15.70 -11.13
CA PRO A 519 -5.86 15.27 -11.56
C PRO A 519 -6.30 15.95 -12.85
N ILE A 520 -5.86 17.18 -13.12
CA ILE A 520 -6.28 17.96 -14.29
C ILE A 520 -5.61 17.39 -15.53
N LEU A 521 -4.28 17.24 -15.50
CA LEU A 521 -3.55 16.64 -16.61
C LEU A 521 -4.06 15.24 -16.91
N LYS A 522 -4.25 14.41 -15.88
CA LYS A 522 -4.71 13.04 -16.09
C LYS A 522 -6.14 12.92 -16.58
N SER A 523 -7.01 13.89 -16.22
CA SER A 523 -8.37 13.96 -16.78
C SER A 523 -8.33 14.26 -18.27
N ASN A 524 -7.48 15.20 -18.70
CA ASN A 524 -7.34 15.59 -20.11
C ASN A 524 -6.79 14.44 -20.96
N ASP A 525 -5.75 13.75 -20.47
CA ASP A 525 -5.16 12.58 -21.14
C ASP A 525 -6.22 11.49 -21.36
N LEU A 526 -6.95 11.15 -20.29
CA LEU A 526 -7.98 10.11 -20.33
C LEU A 526 -9.15 10.51 -21.25
N GLU A 527 -9.53 11.79 -21.30
CA GLU A 527 -10.54 12.30 -22.23
C GLU A 527 -10.10 12.12 -23.69
N MET A 528 -8.85 12.45 -24.02
CA MET A 528 -8.31 12.27 -25.38
C MET A 528 -8.22 10.80 -25.78
N GLU A 529 -7.80 9.92 -24.88
CA GLU A 529 -7.78 8.47 -25.12
C GLU A 529 -9.19 7.94 -25.41
N LEU A 530 -10.20 8.36 -24.63
CA LEU A 530 -11.60 7.98 -24.87
C LEU A 530 -12.15 8.54 -26.18
N ARG A 531 -11.78 9.77 -26.56
CA ARG A 531 -12.14 10.34 -27.87
C ARG A 531 -11.61 9.48 -29.02
N SER A 532 -10.36 9.03 -28.93
CA SER A 532 -9.77 8.10 -29.92
C SER A 532 -10.53 6.78 -29.98
N LEU A 533 -10.81 6.16 -28.83
CA LEU A 533 -11.51 4.88 -28.77
C LEU A 533 -12.94 4.97 -29.33
N VAL A 534 -13.66 6.06 -29.05
CA VAL A 534 -14.99 6.31 -29.63
C VAL A 534 -14.90 6.51 -31.14
N PHE A 535 -13.89 7.26 -31.62
CA PHE A 535 -13.69 7.49 -33.04
C PHE A 535 -13.46 6.18 -33.79
N ASP A 536 -12.53 5.35 -33.31
CA ASP A 536 -12.20 4.05 -33.91
C ASP A 536 -13.43 3.14 -33.94
N HIS A 537 -14.13 3.00 -32.81
CA HIS A 537 -15.33 2.16 -32.72
C HIS A 537 -16.45 2.62 -33.67
N ARG A 538 -16.68 3.93 -33.77
CA ARG A 538 -17.69 4.47 -34.70
C ARG A 538 -17.30 4.29 -36.15
N ASN A 539 -16.01 4.46 -36.47
CA ASN A 539 -15.48 4.24 -37.81
C ASN A 539 -15.66 2.78 -38.24
N ASP A 540 -15.43 1.81 -37.34
CA ASP A 540 -15.68 0.39 -37.60
C ASP A 540 -17.16 0.08 -37.90
N LEU A 541 -18.08 0.88 -37.36
CA LEU A 541 -19.53 0.82 -37.65
C LEU A 541 -19.95 1.62 -38.88
N GLY A 542 -19.01 2.26 -39.59
CA GLY A 542 -19.29 3.14 -40.72
C GLY A 542 -19.97 4.46 -40.35
N LEU A 543 -19.84 4.91 -39.09
CA LEU A 543 -20.43 6.14 -38.58
C LEU A 543 -19.42 7.29 -38.60
N THR A 544 -19.89 8.50 -38.91
CA THR A 544 -19.06 9.71 -38.81
C THR A 544 -18.99 10.20 -37.37
N THR A 545 -17.84 10.72 -36.94
CA THR A 545 -17.64 11.23 -35.58
C THR A 545 -17.34 12.71 -35.65
N THR A 546 -18.18 13.53 -35.01
CA THR A 546 -17.98 14.98 -34.90
C THR A 546 -18.07 15.37 -33.43
N TRP A 547 -16.98 15.91 -32.88
CA TRP A 547 -16.92 16.39 -31.50
C TRP A 547 -17.50 17.80 -31.36
N ASP A 548 -18.10 18.06 -30.20
CA ASP A 548 -18.61 19.37 -29.78
C ASP A 548 -17.92 19.78 -28.48
N ASP A 549 -16.88 20.59 -28.60
CA ASP A 549 -16.05 21.00 -27.45
C ASP A 549 -16.80 21.91 -26.47
N ASP A 550 -17.76 22.73 -26.94
CA ASP A 550 -18.62 23.54 -26.08
C ASP A 550 -19.50 22.63 -25.22
N LEU A 551 -20.12 21.62 -25.84
CA LEU A 551 -20.91 20.64 -25.11
C LEU A 551 -20.03 19.84 -24.13
N CYS A 552 -18.82 19.43 -24.52
CA CYS A 552 -17.87 18.77 -23.61
C CYS A 552 -17.59 19.62 -22.37
N TYR A 553 -17.36 20.93 -22.54
CA TYR A 553 -17.13 21.85 -21.44
C TYR A 553 -18.36 21.95 -20.52
N LEU A 554 -19.56 22.04 -21.08
CA LEU A 554 -20.82 22.14 -20.34
C LEU A 554 -21.14 20.92 -19.47
N LEU A 555 -20.53 19.75 -19.72
CA LEU A 555 -20.68 18.57 -18.85
C LEU A 555 -19.89 18.69 -17.53
N SER A 556 -18.90 19.59 -17.45
CA SER A 556 -17.99 19.71 -16.31
C SER A 556 -18.67 19.99 -14.96
N PRO A 557 -19.71 20.87 -14.87
CA PRO A 557 -20.42 21.14 -13.63
C PRO A 557 -21.19 19.93 -13.11
N ALA A 558 -21.80 19.12 -13.99
CA ALA A 558 -22.53 17.91 -13.59
C ALA A 558 -21.58 16.89 -12.94
N LEU A 559 -20.42 16.63 -13.55
CA LEU A 559 -19.42 15.74 -12.97
C LEU A 559 -18.87 16.24 -11.63
N ALA A 560 -18.76 17.57 -11.45
CA ALA A 560 -18.41 18.18 -10.17
C ALA A 560 -19.49 17.91 -9.10
N ALA A 561 -20.74 18.15 -9.47
CA ALA A 561 -21.90 18.00 -8.59
C ALA A 561 -22.04 16.55 -8.11
N TYR A 562 -21.84 15.56 -8.99
CA TYR A 562 -21.92 14.15 -8.60
C TYR A 562 -20.88 13.80 -7.52
N GLU A 563 -19.60 14.13 -7.71
CA GLU A 563 -18.60 13.81 -6.67
C GLU A 563 -18.81 14.62 -5.38
N PHE A 564 -19.27 15.87 -5.50
CA PHE A 564 -19.60 16.69 -4.35
C PHE A 564 -20.73 16.07 -3.52
N ASP A 565 -21.77 15.54 -4.17
CA ASP A 565 -22.88 14.86 -3.50
C ASP A 565 -22.37 13.59 -2.78
N TYR A 566 -21.55 12.76 -3.43
CA TYR A 566 -20.97 11.58 -2.78
C TYR A 566 -20.07 11.90 -1.58
N SER A 567 -19.31 13.00 -1.63
CA SER A 567 -18.37 13.37 -0.57
C SER A 567 -19.00 14.15 0.59
N THR A 568 -20.11 14.86 0.35
CA THR A 568 -20.77 15.72 1.36
C THR A 568 -22.17 15.25 1.76
N GLY A 569 -22.85 14.53 0.87
CA GLY A 569 -24.27 14.18 0.96
C GLY A 569 -25.21 15.36 0.68
N VAL A 570 -24.72 16.41 0.01
CA VAL A 570 -25.51 17.58 -0.38
C VAL A 570 -25.48 17.69 -1.90
N SER A 571 -26.66 17.64 -2.51
CA SER A 571 -26.82 17.80 -3.96
C SER A 571 -26.92 19.29 -4.32
N VAL A 572 -26.00 19.80 -5.13
CA VAL A 572 -25.93 21.22 -5.57
C VAL A 572 -25.52 21.28 -7.04
N GLY A 573 -26.06 22.24 -7.81
CA GLY A 573 -25.54 22.60 -9.14
C GLY A 573 -26.21 21.94 -10.35
N ASN A 574 -27.25 21.12 -10.14
CA ASN A 574 -27.99 20.49 -11.25
C ASN A 574 -28.77 21.50 -12.11
N ASP A 575 -29.28 22.58 -11.52
CA ASP A 575 -30.11 23.56 -12.25
C ASP A 575 -29.28 24.38 -13.26
N ASP A 576 -28.09 24.83 -12.87
CA ASP A 576 -27.17 25.57 -13.74
C ASP A 576 -26.74 24.71 -14.94
N PHE A 577 -26.44 23.43 -14.69
CA PHE A 577 -26.14 22.46 -15.74
C PHE A 577 -27.32 22.32 -16.72
N GLN A 578 -28.55 22.10 -16.21
CA GLN A 578 -29.73 21.96 -17.05
C GLN A 578 -29.99 23.20 -17.91
N ASN A 579 -29.82 24.40 -17.34
CA ASN A 579 -29.99 25.65 -18.07
C ASN A 579 -28.90 25.83 -19.15
N GLY A 580 -27.65 25.47 -18.87
CA GLY A 580 -26.56 25.47 -19.84
C GLY A 580 -26.83 24.54 -21.03
N ILE A 581 -27.30 23.32 -20.76
CA ILE A 581 -27.66 22.35 -21.81
C ILE A 581 -28.85 22.84 -22.63
N ARG A 582 -29.94 23.31 -22.00
CA ARG A 582 -31.12 23.83 -22.71
C ARG A 582 -30.78 24.97 -23.68
N ARG A 583 -29.79 25.81 -23.35
CA ARG A 583 -29.33 26.90 -24.23
C ARG A 583 -28.43 26.41 -25.37
N ASN A 584 -27.67 25.33 -25.17
CA ASN A 584 -26.74 24.79 -26.17
C ASN A 584 -27.41 23.86 -27.19
N VAL A 585 -28.52 23.20 -26.81
CA VAL A 585 -29.26 22.28 -27.66
C VAL A 585 -30.26 23.07 -28.52
N PRO A 586 -30.11 23.08 -29.86
CA PRO A 586 -31.02 23.82 -30.73
C PRO A 586 -32.45 23.26 -30.74
N ASP A 587 -33.41 24.07 -31.17
CA ASP A 587 -34.79 23.63 -31.34
C ASP A 587 -34.91 22.48 -32.34
N GLY A 588 -35.62 21.43 -31.94
CA GLY A 588 -35.76 20.20 -32.74
C GLY A 588 -34.63 19.19 -32.59
N HIS A 589 -33.61 19.49 -31.77
CA HIS A 589 -32.58 18.52 -31.39
C HIS A 589 -32.90 17.84 -30.06
N THR A 590 -32.42 16.60 -29.93
CA THR A 590 -32.47 15.80 -28.72
C THR A 590 -31.10 15.76 -28.09
N PHE A 591 -31.03 15.93 -26.76
CA PHE A 591 -29.83 15.70 -25.97
C PHE A 591 -29.98 14.42 -25.13
N LYS A 592 -28.94 13.59 -25.16
CA LYS A 592 -28.79 12.44 -24.25
C LYS A 592 -27.42 12.52 -23.61
N GLY A 593 -27.36 12.31 -22.30
CA GLY A 593 -26.10 12.30 -21.54
C GLY A 593 -26.18 11.27 -20.42
N PHE A 594 -25.10 10.50 -20.26
CA PHE A 594 -25.03 9.45 -19.25
C PHE A 594 -23.72 9.55 -18.46
N PRO A 595 -23.79 9.91 -17.17
CA PRO A 595 -22.62 9.91 -16.29
C PRO A 595 -22.36 8.50 -15.76
N ILE A 596 -21.09 8.12 -15.69
CA ILE A 596 -20.61 6.86 -15.13
C ILE A 596 -19.33 7.11 -14.32
N GLN A 597 -19.17 6.37 -13.23
CA GLN A 597 -18.02 6.49 -12.33
C GLN A 597 -17.20 5.19 -12.31
N PHE A 598 -15.87 5.34 -12.35
CA PHE A 598 -14.90 4.28 -12.19
C PHE A 598 -13.93 4.59 -11.05
N ILE A 599 -13.29 3.56 -10.50
CA ILE A 599 -12.24 3.65 -9.47
C ILE A 599 -10.83 3.46 -10.04
N HIS A 600 -10.69 3.54 -11.37
CA HIS A 600 -9.42 3.33 -12.08
C HIS A 600 -9.30 4.31 -13.26
N MET A 601 -8.06 4.57 -13.69
CA MET A 601 -7.75 5.52 -14.76
C MET A 601 -7.47 4.85 -16.13
N ASN A 602 -7.87 3.58 -16.32
CA ASN A 602 -7.65 2.86 -17.58
C ASN A 602 -8.76 3.14 -18.62
N ALA A 603 -8.41 3.86 -19.71
CA ALA A 603 -9.33 4.27 -20.76
C ALA A 603 -10.01 3.09 -21.48
N ARG A 604 -9.24 2.08 -21.88
CA ARG A 604 -9.74 0.92 -22.62
C ARG A 604 -10.73 0.11 -21.79
N ARG A 605 -10.41 -0.12 -20.52
CA ARG A 605 -11.28 -0.83 -19.57
C ARG A 605 -12.56 -0.03 -19.31
N ALA A 606 -12.45 1.29 -19.13
CA ALA A 606 -13.60 2.17 -18.96
C ALA A 606 -14.50 2.17 -20.20
N PHE A 607 -13.93 2.33 -21.39
CA PHE A 607 -14.65 2.33 -22.65
C PHE A 607 -15.38 1.01 -22.91
N ALA A 608 -14.71 -0.13 -22.72
CA ALA A 608 -15.34 -1.45 -22.84
C ALA A 608 -16.49 -1.66 -21.84
N ALA A 609 -16.38 -1.10 -20.63
CA ALA A 609 -17.48 -1.12 -19.67
C ALA A 609 -18.64 -0.21 -20.09
N CYS A 610 -18.35 0.97 -20.66
CA CYS A 610 -19.36 1.86 -21.22
C CYS A 610 -20.14 1.20 -22.36
N LEU A 611 -19.46 0.50 -23.28
CA LEU A 611 -20.13 -0.21 -24.38
C LEU A 611 -21.05 -1.34 -23.92
N ARG A 612 -20.84 -1.91 -22.72
CA ARG A 612 -21.77 -2.91 -22.14
C ARG A 612 -23.01 -2.28 -21.50
N SER A 613 -23.01 -0.96 -21.26
CA SER A 613 -24.17 -0.26 -20.72
C SER A 613 -25.05 0.20 -21.88
N PRO A 614 -26.33 -0.25 -21.97
CA PRO A 614 -27.21 0.09 -23.09
C PRO A 614 -27.36 1.61 -23.31
N MET A 615 -27.37 2.38 -22.22
CA MET A 615 -27.48 3.85 -22.28
C MET A 615 -26.25 4.51 -22.89
N CYS A 616 -25.05 4.03 -22.53
CA CYS A 616 -23.80 4.53 -23.12
C CYS A 616 -23.66 4.08 -24.57
N GLU A 617 -23.96 2.81 -24.87
CA GLU A 617 -23.93 2.27 -26.21
C GLU A 617 -24.86 3.05 -27.14
N GLU A 618 -26.09 3.35 -26.71
CA GLU A 618 -27.04 4.15 -27.48
C GLU A 618 -26.50 5.56 -27.81
N ILE A 619 -25.80 6.20 -26.85
CA ILE A 619 -25.17 7.51 -27.05
C ILE A 619 -23.98 7.40 -28.02
N ILE A 620 -23.07 6.44 -27.79
CA ILE A 620 -21.84 6.27 -28.57
C ILE A 620 -22.15 5.83 -30.00
N CYS A 621 -23.14 4.96 -30.19
CA CYS A 621 -23.57 4.42 -31.48
C CYS A 621 -24.72 5.23 -32.11
N CYS A 622 -25.04 6.41 -31.56
CA CYS A 622 -26.14 7.24 -32.02
C CYS A 622 -26.04 7.55 -33.52
N ARG A 623 -27.18 7.39 -34.20
CA ARG A 623 -27.42 7.69 -35.62
C ARG A 623 -28.50 8.75 -35.73
N GLY A 624 -28.34 9.66 -36.68
CA GLY A 624 -29.30 10.73 -36.94
C GLY A 624 -28.69 11.83 -37.79
N ASP A 625 -29.45 12.90 -38.00
CA ASP A 625 -28.94 14.10 -38.66
C ASP A 625 -28.21 14.98 -37.65
N GLN A 626 -27.12 15.61 -38.12
CA GLN A 626 -26.34 16.56 -37.32
C GLN A 626 -25.88 16.01 -35.95
N VAL A 627 -25.47 14.73 -35.91
CA VAL A 627 -24.94 14.08 -34.70
C VAL A 627 -23.66 14.77 -34.24
N ARG A 628 -23.66 15.23 -32.98
CA ARG A 628 -22.53 15.87 -32.31
C ARG A 628 -22.30 15.18 -30.98
N LEU A 629 -21.11 14.60 -30.82
CA LEU A 629 -20.72 13.85 -29.63
C LEU A 629 -19.94 14.75 -28.67
N ALA A 630 -20.07 14.45 -27.39
CA ALA A 630 -19.29 15.04 -26.33
C ALA A 630 -18.86 13.97 -25.33
N VAL A 631 -17.63 14.10 -24.84
CA VAL A 631 -17.12 13.31 -23.72
C VAL A 631 -16.40 14.26 -22.79
N ARG A 632 -16.67 14.13 -21.49
CA ARG A 632 -15.96 14.88 -20.45
C ARG A 632 -15.49 13.93 -19.38
N VAL A 633 -14.25 14.10 -18.94
CA VAL A 633 -13.66 13.32 -17.86
C VAL A 633 -13.27 14.25 -16.72
N ARG A 634 -13.57 13.82 -15.48
CA ARG A 634 -13.04 14.45 -14.27
C ARG A 634 -12.54 13.40 -13.28
N ILE A 635 -11.27 13.52 -12.91
CA ILE A 635 -10.62 12.67 -11.91
C ILE A 635 -10.53 13.44 -10.59
N PHE A 636 -11.06 12.84 -9.54
CA PHE A 636 -10.93 13.30 -8.16
C PHE A 636 -10.00 12.34 -7.42
N LEU A 637 -8.92 12.87 -6.86
CA LEU A 637 -7.91 12.07 -6.17
C LEU A 637 -8.18 12.05 -4.68
N TYR A 638 -7.97 10.87 -4.11
CA TYR A 638 -7.98 10.60 -2.69
C TYR A 638 -6.59 10.07 -2.29
N PRO A 639 -6.33 9.87 -0.99
CA PRO A 639 -5.08 9.26 -0.53
C PRO A 639 -4.86 7.87 -1.13
N GLU A 640 -3.65 7.34 -1.02
CA GLU A 640 -3.35 5.95 -1.41
C GLU A 640 -3.61 5.65 -2.89
N ARG A 641 -3.50 6.66 -3.76
CA ARG A 641 -3.83 6.57 -5.20
C ARG A 641 -5.29 6.19 -5.49
N ALA A 642 -6.16 6.18 -4.49
CA ALA A 642 -7.59 6.01 -4.69
C ALA A 642 -8.14 7.20 -5.51
N CYS A 643 -9.11 6.93 -6.37
CA CYS A 643 -9.68 7.97 -7.22
C CYS A 643 -11.14 7.69 -7.56
N ALA A 644 -11.89 8.77 -7.81
CA ALA A 644 -13.17 8.73 -8.49
C ALA A 644 -12.98 9.33 -9.89
N VAL A 645 -13.13 8.49 -10.91
CA VAL A 645 -13.05 8.89 -12.31
C VAL A 645 -14.47 8.99 -12.86
N TRP A 646 -14.96 10.21 -13.01
CA TRP A 646 -16.25 10.48 -13.63
C TRP A 646 -16.08 10.69 -15.12
N ILE A 647 -16.88 9.97 -15.90
CA ILE A 647 -16.95 10.09 -17.36
C ILE A 647 -18.40 10.36 -17.71
N MET A 648 -18.65 11.33 -18.57
CA MET A 648 -19.98 11.53 -19.14
C MET A 648 -19.87 11.56 -20.66
N PHE A 649 -20.49 10.57 -21.30
CA PHE A 649 -20.74 10.59 -22.74
C PHE A 649 -22.06 11.29 -22.98
N ALA A 650 -22.09 12.16 -23.98
CA ALA A 650 -23.29 12.83 -24.42
C ALA A 650 -23.36 12.94 -25.94
N VAL A 651 -24.57 13.08 -26.45
CA VAL A 651 -24.84 13.34 -27.85
C VAL A 651 -25.96 14.36 -27.96
N LYS A 652 -25.81 15.29 -28.90
CA LYS A 652 -26.93 16.07 -29.44
C LYS A 652 -27.11 15.76 -30.92
N TYR A 653 -28.35 15.55 -31.34
CA TYR A 653 -28.67 15.17 -32.71
C TYR A 653 -30.09 15.62 -33.06
N LYS A 654 -30.37 15.79 -34.34
CA LYS A 654 -31.72 16.03 -34.84
C LYS A 654 -32.39 14.68 -35.10
N SER A 655 -33.54 14.45 -34.47
CA SER A 655 -34.28 13.20 -34.70
C SER A 655 -34.78 13.17 -36.14
N VAL A 656 -34.47 12.11 -36.87
CA VAL A 656 -35.12 11.81 -38.15
C VAL A 656 -36.39 11.05 -37.78
N LEU A 657 -37.56 11.65 -38.04
CA LEU A 657 -38.87 11.00 -37.87
C LEU A 657 -39.05 9.88 -38.90
#